data_AF-A0A928RC35-F1
#
_entry.id   AF-A0A928RC35-F1
#
_cell.length_a   1.000
_cell.length_b   1.000
_cell.length_c   1.000
_cell.angle_alpha   90.00
_cell.angle_beta   90.00
_cell.angle_gamma   90.00
#
_symmetry.space_group_name_H-M   'P 1'
#
loop_
_entity.id
_entity.type
_entity.pdbx_description
1 polymer ?
#
loop_
_entity_poly.entity_id
_entity_poly.type
_entity_poly.pdbx_seq_one_letter_code
_entity_poly.pdbx_strand_id
1 'polypeptide(L)'
;MKKLLSILLCFMLSVSLFTAPSFAAETETDSYQAQLKAAVDLGLLEMNALGRAGKTMSRGEFFNALSILAGADVMTDAPVPFTDIDQKSPYFNGICAVHALGFVGGYGDGTVHPDEPIIMNQAVRLLSYVIGYKDMLDAGYPLTRFVRESNLCGYDVAISTTTMTVAEAAALLMNAGNAKTVSISGYSNKEMDYTEDNTTVFEKYMGIYQAIGLVSANSLTNLSSVGFLPEGKVTVDNITLNEGKSDAGSLLGYNVVAYHTGAKSDTPNTVLHVYHDESMNESIVVQAENCRGYIDGKFHYVEDDKDKSVKISLGTINLVYNNRFVFNPQAGDFDVTSGSVTLIDADTNGVYETAIVNAYTTLIVESVNAVDEHIYGKYNHVVDFGEADRVHFAKLNGEECHLLELAEWDVLAVAWSKDRSVLTVLYMTELAEGSITSLELGTPSYVYIDGVPHELAAICATNQREDLVNMNKPALFGLDIDGKIACVIFGESVEGRYGYLMDWAYSGGLSPVVQVKFLNDVGDVETAELAPRIRFDGERVTTAQNVDTLTAIVPQMIVYGMNEEGKINYLDTAYTVDVDGNITGTKESSDSLAMFYDCYRFDGTMYQDETSKVSHAYRTESKIFTSKTRTSNDIIDKYGYMLACDATTKVFEIPRNAETGSESDYSVRAIGSCMANNEVAYFRAFKRDEKSLVAEVLLQYIDPVATSGLLTSDGTVAVVTEPVALVADEEGRVTNRVTVHYDGVIREYLTRDLAVLANMDAPLYATPGSKYTLGVGDVLKLDLGVDGKLRGCTLIYSCKDAKLNLSSTTEDKTLLGSSPTDIRSNFRVQLANVYDVYKNHFRTTRVNLEPDVDYSPLKNLELETRSGNDYSILVYDSVKNTVTAGSIVSLVGYTNSGGIASSRVVIQDRDTDGRVLVVYQ
;
A
#
# COMPACT_ATOMS: atom_id res chain seq x y z
N MET A 1 -30.25 6.36 14.57
CA MET A 1 -29.78 7.76 14.43
C MET A 1 -28.28 7.85 14.15
N LYS A 2 -27.38 7.29 14.98
CA LYS A 2 -25.92 7.33 14.69
C LYS A 2 -25.52 6.69 13.34
N LYS A 3 -26.14 5.58 12.94
CA LYS A 3 -25.91 4.93 11.63
C LYS A 3 -26.42 5.73 10.41
N LEU A 4 -27.46 6.55 10.57
CA LEU A 4 -27.97 7.42 9.50
C LEU A 4 -27.10 8.69 9.36
N LEU A 5 -26.51 9.16 10.47
CA LEU A 5 -25.57 10.27 10.47
C LEU A 5 -24.22 9.88 9.83
N SER A 6 -23.75 8.64 10.02
CA SER A 6 -22.54 8.13 9.39
C SER A 6 -22.68 7.94 7.87
N ILE A 7 -23.85 7.51 7.39
CA ILE A 7 -24.13 7.40 5.94
C ILE A 7 -24.19 8.78 5.29
N LEU A 8 -24.77 9.78 5.96
CA LEU A 8 -24.79 11.16 5.48
C LEU A 8 -23.39 11.81 5.48
N LEU A 9 -22.52 11.43 6.43
CA LEU A 9 -21.14 11.94 6.52
C LEU A 9 -20.21 11.32 5.47
N CYS A 10 -20.35 10.01 5.19
CA CYS A 10 -19.57 9.35 4.14
C CYS A 10 -20.01 9.79 2.73
N PHE A 11 -21.31 10.06 2.52
CA PHE A 11 -21.82 10.61 1.25
C PHE A 11 -21.40 12.09 1.05
N MET A 12 -21.21 12.86 2.12
CA MET A 12 -20.63 14.22 2.03
C MET A 12 -19.11 14.23 1.82
N LEU A 13 -18.39 13.17 2.23
CA LEU A 13 -16.93 13.04 2.05
C LEU A 13 -16.54 12.49 0.67
N SER A 14 -17.43 11.78 -0.04
CA SER A 14 -17.19 11.37 -1.43
C SER A 14 -17.52 12.45 -2.46
N VAL A 15 -18.36 13.44 -2.09
CA VAL A 15 -18.66 14.61 -2.93
C VAL A 15 -17.58 15.71 -2.81
N SER A 16 -16.71 15.65 -1.80
CA SER A 16 -15.66 16.66 -1.59
C SER A 16 -14.45 16.61 -2.54
N LEU A 17 -14.37 15.63 -3.45
CA LEU A 17 -13.31 15.56 -4.48
C LEU A 17 -13.71 16.15 -5.84
N PHE A 18 -14.95 16.63 -5.97
CA PHE A 18 -15.33 17.58 -7.00
C PHE A 18 -16.02 18.75 -6.32
N THR A 19 -15.26 19.81 -6.01
CA THR A 19 -15.88 21.12 -5.82
C THR A 19 -16.44 21.57 -7.17
N ALA A 20 -17.63 21.08 -7.54
CA ALA A 20 -18.54 21.96 -8.25
C ALA A 20 -18.65 23.21 -7.37
N PRO A 21 -18.42 24.42 -7.89
CA PRO A 21 -18.71 25.61 -7.12
C PRO A 21 -20.18 25.50 -6.72
N SER A 22 -20.43 25.31 -5.42
CA SER A 22 -21.76 25.51 -4.88
C SER A 22 -22.03 26.99 -5.07
N PHE A 23 -22.72 27.33 -6.16
CA PHE A 23 -23.16 28.69 -6.45
C PHE A 23 -24.29 29.01 -5.46
N ALA A 24 -23.86 29.46 -4.29
CA ALA A 24 -24.70 30.12 -3.33
C ALA A 24 -24.84 31.58 -3.77
N ALA A 25 -26.07 32.10 -3.76
CA ALA A 25 -26.33 33.52 -3.97
C ALA A 25 -25.37 34.37 -3.12
N GLU A 26 -24.57 35.22 -3.77
CA GLU A 26 -23.52 36.02 -3.13
C GLU A 26 -24.08 36.75 -1.91
N THR A 27 -23.56 36.41 -0.73
CA THR A 27 -23.75 37.26 0.44
C THR A 27 -22.81 38.46 0.33
N GLU A 28 -23.11 39.59 0.97
CA GLU A 28 -22.17 40.73 1.04
C GLU A 28 -20.76 40.29 1.51
N THR A 29 -20.68 39.23 2.32
CA THR A 29 -19.41 38.68 2.82
C THR A 29 -18.58 38.06 1.71
N ASP A 30 -19.19 37.41 0.72
CA ASP A 30 -18.51 36.75 -0.40
C ASP A 30 -17.94 37.79 -1.38
N SER A 31 -18.70 38.86 -1.64
CA SER A 31 -18.25 39.98 -2.47
C SER A 31 -17.01 40.67 -1.89
N TYR A 32 -16.97 40.90 -0.57
CA TYR A 32 -15.79 41.47 0.10
C TYR A 32 -14.56 40.56 0.04
N GLN A 33 -14.72 39.24 0.03
CA GLN A 33 -13.61 38.29 -0.13
C GLN A 33 -13.05 38.33 -1.56
N ALA A 34 -13.90 38.42 -2.57
CA ALA A 34 -13.48 38.55 -3.97
C ALA A 34 -12.64 39.83 -4.17
N GLN A 35 -13.11 40.97 -3.65
CA GLN A 35 -12.37 42.24 -3.71
C GLN A 35 -11.06 42.20 -2.92
N LEU A 36 -11.03 41.50 -1.78
CA LEU A 36 -9.80 41.29 -1.01
C LEU A 36 -8.76 40.50 -1.81
N LYS A 37 -9.17 39.40 -2.45
CA LYS A 37 -8.28 38.63 -3.34
C LYS A 37 -7.77 39.48 -4.49
N ALA A 38 -8.64 40.26 -5.14
CA ALA A 38 -8.24 41.16 -6.21
C ALA A 38 -7.18 42.17 -5.74
N ALA A 39 -7.40 42.82 -4.59
CA ALA A 39 -6.46 43.79 -4.03
C ALA A 39 -5.09 43.16 -3.71
N VAL A 40 -5.06 41.90 -3.24
CA VAL A 40 -3.81 41.15 -3.02
C VAL A 40 -3.12 40.80 -4.34
N ASP A 41 -3.86 40.26 -5.32
CA ASP A 41 -3.31 39.86 -6.61
C ASP A 41 -2.76 41.04 -7.42
N LEU A 42 -3.35 42.23 -7.23
CA LEU A 42 -2.90 43.51 -7.81
C LEU A 42 -1.73 44.15 -7.05
N GLY A 43 -1.35 43.57 -5.90
CA GLY A 43 -0.23 44.05 -5.07
C GLY A 43 -0.54 45.23 -4.17
N LEU A 44 -1.81 45.57 -3.96
CA LEU A 44 -2.21 46.64 -3.01
C LEU A 44 -2.07 46.19 -1.55
N LEU A 45 -2.29 44.90 -1.29
CA LEU A 45 -2.26 44.29 0.03
C LEU A 45 -1.37 43.03 0.02
N GLU A 46 -0.81 42.73 1.19
CA GLU A 46 0.04 41.55 1.40
C GLU A 46 -0.79 40.25 1.43
N MET A 47 -0.18 39.12 1.08
CA MET A 47 -0.85 37.80 1.04
C MET A 47 -1.50 37.40 2.38
N ASN A 48 -0.91 37.81 3.50
CA ASN A 48 -1.45 37.51 4.83
C ASN A 48 -2.80 38.22 5.12
N ALA A 49 -3.21 39.19 4.29
CA ALA A 49 -4.49 39.88 4.40
C ALA A 49 -5.68 38.93 4.19
N LEU A 50 -5.53 37.89 3.36
CA LEU A 50 -6.56 36.87 3.10
C LEU A 50 -7.02 36.18 4.40
N GLY A 51 -6.09 35.89 5.32
CA GLY A 51 -6.39 35.32 6.63
C GLY A 51 -6.91 36.32 7.67
N ARG A 52 -7.01 37.60 7.31
CA ARG A 52 -7.36 38.72 8.19
C ARG A 52 -8.59 39.51 7.72
N ALA A 53 -9.35 39.01 6.75
CA ALA A 53 -10.47 39.72 6.14
C ALA A 53 -11.40 40.45 7.13
N GLY A 54 -11.89 39.77 8.17
CA GLY A 54 -12.76 40.35 9.20
C GLY A 54 -12.05 41.03 10.37
N LYS A 55 -10.72 41.18 10.32
CA LYS A 55 -9.93 41.91 11.33
C LYS A 55 -9.87 43.38 10.95
N THR A 56 -9.74 44.23 11.97
CA THR A 56 -9.58 45.68 11.78
C THR A 56 -8.28 45.99 11.06
N MET A 57 -8.33 46.91 10.09
CA MET A 57 -7.15 47.38 9.37
C MET A 57 -6.45 48.51 10.15
N SER A 58 -5.14 48.42 10.28
CA SER A 58 -4.32 49.50 10.88
C SER A 58 -4.08 50.64 9.90
N ARG A 59 -3.79 51.84 10.41
CA ARG A 59 -3.43 53.02 9.62
C ARG A 59 -2.17 52.78 8.79
N GLY A 60 -1.17 52.12 9.36
CA GLY A 60 0.08 51.77 8.69
C GLY A 60 -0.14 50.87 7.47
N GLU A 61 -0.92 49.81 7.61
CA GLU A 61 -1.32 48.94 6.49
C GLU A 61 -2.02 49.74 5.39
N PHE A 62 -2.97 50.61 5.76
CA PHE A 62 -3.73 51.40 4.78
C PHE A 62 -2.85 52.44 4.07
N PHE A 63 -1.95 53.12 4.79
CA PHE A 63 -1.05 54.09 4.19
C PHE A 63 -0.05 53.42 3.24
N ASN A 64 0.38 52.20 3.54
CA ASN A 64 1.18 51.42 2.61
C ASN A 64 0.40 51.11 1.32
N ALA A 65 -0.83 50.58 1.44
CA ALA A 65 -1.69 50.31 0.29
C ALA A 65 -2.00 51.59 -0.54
N LEU A 66 -2.27 52.70 0.14
CA LEU A 66 -2.51 54.00 -0.48
C LEU A 66 -1.28 54.51 -1.25
N SER A 67 -0.07 54.29 -0.71
CA SER A 67 1.18 54.69 -1.39
C SER A 67 1.39 53.92 -2.70
N ILE A 68 1.04 52.63 -2.70
CA ILE A 68 1.11 51.76 -3.88
C ILE A 68 0.06 52.20 -4.91
N LEU A 69 -1.18 52.42 -4.47
CA LEU A 69 -2.27 52.88 -5.33
C LEU A 69 -1.97 54.25 -5.97
N ALA A 70 -1.28 55.13 -5.24
CA ALA A 70 -0.86 56.44 -5.73
C ALA A 70 0.38 56.40 -6.65
N GLY A 71 0.96 55.22 -6.89
CA GLY A 71 2.16 55.06 -7.72
C GLY A 71 3.39 55.78 -7.15
N ALA A 72 3.50 55.87 -5.83
CA ALA A 72 4.57 56.61 -5.19
C ALA A 72 5.92 55.89 -5.31
N ASP A 73 6.98 56.64 -5.57
CA ASP A 73 8.35 56.09 -5.62
C ASP A 73 8.80 55.55 -4.26
N VAL A 74 9.53 54.43 -4.27
CA VAL A 74 10.14 53.86 -3.07
C VAL A 74 11.22 54.82 -2.56
N MET A 75 10.99 55.38 -1.37
CA MET A 75 11.89 56.30 -0.71
C MET A 75 12.99 55.56 0.05
N THR A 76 14.18 55.38 -0.55
CA THR A 76 15.28 54.62 0.06
C THR A 76 16.06 55.38 1.15
N ASP A 77 15.98 56.72 1.20
CA ASP A 77 16.70 57.58 2.14
C ASP A 77 15.84 58.75 2.70
N ALA A 78 14.52 58.55 2.84
CA ALA A 78 13.65 59.61 3.38
C ALA A 78 13.96 59.91 4.86
N PRO A 79 14.02 61.19 5.27
CA PRO A 79 14.07 61.55 6.69
C PRO A 79 12.80 61.07 7.38
N VAL A 80 12.95 60.50 8.58
CA VAL A 80 11.84 59.99 9.40
C VAL A 80 10.85 61.13 9.71
N PRO A 81 9.62 61.13 9.18
CA PRO A 81 8.70 62.26 9.29
C PRO A 81 7.97 62.34 10.64
N PHE A 82 7.88 61.23 11.38
CA PHE A 82 7.13 61.13 12.63
C PHE A 82 7.93 60.41 13.73
N THR A 83 7.70 60.75 15.00
CA THR A 83 8.47 60.23 16.14
C THR A 83 8.12 58.80 16.53
N ASP A 84 6.97 58.29 16.09
CA ASP A 84 6.42 56.97 16.42
C ASP A 84 6.66 55.91 15.31
N ILE A 85 7.51 56.22 14.32
CA ILE A 85 7.96 55.27 13.30
C ILE A 85 9.50 55.29 13.18
N ASP A 86 10.08 54.16 12.79
CA ASP A 86 11.50 54.05 12.44
C ASP A 86 11.68 53.34 11.10
N GLN A 87 12.91 53.34 10.57
CA GLN A 87 13.26 52.72 9.28
C GLN A 87 13.06 51.20 9.22
N LYS A 88 12.87 50.52 10.36
CA LYS A 88 12.62 49.08 10.43
C LYS A 88 11.13 48.74 10.41
N SER A 89 10.26 49.73 10.59
CA SER A 89 8.81 49.52 10.51
C SER A 89 8.43 49.01 9.10
N PRO A 90 7.58 47.98 8.99
CA PRO A 90 7.12 47.48 7.68
C PRO A 90 6.34 48.55 6.89
N TYR A 91 5.82 49.58 7.55
CA TYR A 91 5.04 50.65 6.93
C TYR A 91 5.86 51.93 6.67
N PHE A 92 7.17 51.94 7.00
CA PHE A 92 8.01 53.13 6.95
C PHE A 92 7.97 53.81 5.57
N ASN A 93 8.22 53.04 4.51
CA ASN A 93 8.25 53.55 3.14
C ASN A 93 6.90 54.11 2.72
N GLY A 94 5.81 53.37 2.96
CA GLY A 94 4.46 53.80 2.62
C GLY A 94 4.05 55.09 3.32
N ILE A 95 4.35 55.21 4.62
CA ILE A 95 4.05 56.42 5.39
C ILE A 95 4.87 57.62 4.89
N CYS A 96 6.17 57.43 4.62
CA CYS A 96 7.01 58.49 4.06
C CYS A 96 6.50 58.96 2.69
N ALA A 97 6.07 58.02 1.84
CA ALA A 97 5.54 58.30 0.52
C ALA A 97 4.24 59.14 0.58
N VAL A 98 3.24 58.71 1.36
CA VAL A 98 1.97 59.45 1.46
C VAL A 98 2.11 60.79 2.18
N HIS A 99 3.10 60.93 3.08
CA HIS A 99 3.47 62.22 3.67
C HIS A 99 4.11 63.14 2.62
N ALA A 100 5.03 62.63 1.79
CA ALA A 100 5.68 63.40 0.73
C ALA A 100 4.69 63.86 -0.36
N LEU A 101 3.66 63.05 -0.65
CA LEU A 101 2.52 63.43 -1.50
C LEU A 101 1.59 64.46 -0.85
N GLY A 102 1.77 64.77 0.43
CA GLY A 102 0.94 65.70 1.19
C GLY A 102 -0.45 65.16 1.51
N PHE A 103 -0.65 63.83 1.46
CA PHE A 103 -1.92 63.19 1.80
C PHE A 103 -2.08 63.02 3.31
N VAL A 104 -0.98 62.81 4.04
CA VAL A 104 -0.98 62.59 5.50
C VAL A 104 -0.03 63.57 6.18
N GLY A 105 -0.52 64.31 7.19
CA GLY A 105 0.26 65.32 7.95
C GLY A 105 0.51 65.00 9.43
N GLY A 106 0.02 63.87 9.95
CA GLY A 106 0.12 63.51 11.37
C GLY A 106 -0.86 64.25 12.30
N TYR A 107 -0.75 64.02 13.61
CA TYR A 107 -1.68 64.53 14.64
C TYR A 107 -1.25 65.85 15.30
N GLY A 108 -0.22 66.52 14.79
CA GLY A 108 0.29 67.81 15.29
C GLY A 108 1.19 67.71 16.52
N ASP A 109 1.25 66.53 17.15
CA ASP A 109 2.19 66.18 18.23
C ASP A 109 3.47 65.49 17.72
N GLY A 110 3.62 65.36 16.41
CA GLY A 110 4.74 64.67 15.75
C GLY A 110 4.51 63.19 15.49
N THR A 111 3.31 62.64 15.74
CA THR A 111 2.99 61.21 15.57
C THR A 111 2.00 60.94 14.42
N VAL A 112 1.90 59.67 13.99
CA VAL A 112 0.99 59.22 12.93
C VAL A 112 0.10 58.02 13.32
N HIS A 113 0.39 57.39 14.45
CA HIS A 113 -0.31 56.26 15.07
C HIS A 113 -0.50 55.07 14.10
N PRO A 114 0.60 54.46 13.60
CA PRO A 114 0.53 53.46 12.52
C PRO A 114 -0.21 52.19 12.92
N ASP A 115 -0.10 51.74 14.17
CA ASP A 115 -0.71 50.49 14.65
C ASP A 115 -2.18 50.67 15.06
N GLU A 116 -2.67 51.90 15.16
CA GLU A 116 -4.07 52.16 15.48
C GLU A 116 -4.97 51.87 14.27
N PRO A 117 -6.22 51.42 14.50
CA PRO A 117 -7.21 51.26 13.45
C PRO A 117 -7.45 52.52 12.61
N ILE A 118 -7.60 52.35 11.29
CA ILE A 118 -8.06 53.44 10.44
C ILE A 118 -9.59 53.56 10.47
N ILE A 119 -10.07 54.80 10.52
CA ILE A 119 -11.50 55.13 10.49
C ILE A 119 -11.97 55.24 9.03
N MET A 120 -13.20 54.75 8.76
CA MET A 120 -13.79 54.68 7.43
C MET A 120 -13.76 56.02 6.68
N ASN A 121 -14.27 57.11 7.26
CA ASN A 121 -14.26 58.41 6.60
C ASN A 121 -12.85 58.98 6.33
N GLN A 122 -11.84 58.61 7.13
CA GLN A 122 -10.45 59.04 6.92
C GLN A 122 -9.87 58.34 5.69
N ALA A 123 -10.07 57.04 5.57
CA ALA A 123 -9.66 56.26 4.40
C ALA A 123 -10.34 56.76 3.12
N VAL A 124 -11.66 56.97 3.15
CA VAL A 124 -12.43 57.49 2.01
C VAL A 124 -11.92 58.87 1.57
N ARG A 125 -11.57 59.75 2.51
CA ARG A 125 -10.95 61.05 2.19
C ARG A 125 -9.60 60.88 1.50
N LEU A 126 -8.76 59.99 2.00
CA LEU A 126 -7.43 59.74 1.43
C LEU A 126 -7.50 59.11 0.03
N LEU A 127 -8.43 58.20 -0.22
CA LEU A 127 -8.65 57.64 -1.56
C LEU A 127 -9.16 58.70 -2.53
N SER A 128 -10.01 59.61 -2.06
CA SER A 128 -10.45 60.77 -2.85
C SER A 128 -9.29 61.71 -3.22
N TYR A 129 -8.22 61.77 -2.41
CA TYR A 129 -7.00 62.48 -2.78
C TYR A 129 -6.28 61.82 -3.96
N VAL A 130 -6.15 60.48 -3.94
CA VAL A 130 -5.53 59.71 -5.03
C VAL A 130 -6.30 59.87 -6.35
N ILE A 131 -7.63 59.91 -6.28
CA ILE A 131 -8.49 60.13 -7.46
C ILE A 131 -8.27 61.53 -8.08
N GLY A 132 -7.87 62.53 -7.26
CA GLY A 132 -7.53 63.88 -7.72
C GLY A 132 -8.33 65.01 -7.05
N TYR A 133 -9.16 64.71 -6.05
CA TYR A 133 -10.01 65.72 -5.39
C TYR A 133 -9.34 66.45 -4.22
N LYS A 134 -8.03 66.30 -4.05
CA LYS A 134 -7.29 66.82 -2.89
C LYS A 134 -7.52 68.32 -2.67
N ASP A 135 -7.26 69.15 -3.68
CA ASP A 135 -7.33 70.60 -3.53
C ASP A 135 -8.75 71.07 -3.18
N MET A 136 -9.78 70.44 -3.75
CA MET A 136 -11.18 70.76 -3.43
C MET A 136 -11.53 70.36 -1.99
N LEU A 137 -11.14 69.16 -1.57
CA LEU A 137 -11.36 68.71 -0.20
C LEU A 137 -10.62 69.57 0.82
N ASP A 138 -9.45 70.10 0.47
CA ASP A 138 -8.67 71.01 1.32
C ASP A 138 -9.23 72.44 1.32
N ALA A 139 -9.90 72.85 0.24
CA ALA A 139 -10.68 74.09 0.17
C ALA A 139 -12.05 74.00 0.88
N GLY A 140 -12.38 72.87 1.51
CA GLY A 140 -13.56 72.69 2.35
C GLY A 140 -14.79 72.15 1.63
N TYR A 141 -14.64 71.59 0.43
CA TYR A 141 -15.76 70.93 -0.26
C TYR A 141 -16.20 69.65 0.47
N PRO A 142 -17.51 69.32 0.50
CA PRO A 142 -17.99 68.12 1.17
C PRO A 142 -17.47 66.84 0.51
N LEU A 143 -16.92 65.92 1.32
CA LEU A 143 -16.45 64.60 0.84
C LEU A 143 -17.54 63.81 0.12
N THR A 144 -18.78 63.90 0.61
CA THR A 144 -19.95 63.20 0.07
C THR A 144 -20.29 63.58 -1.38
N ARG A 145 -19.80 64.72 -1.88
CA ARG A 145 -19.91 65.10 -3.29
C ARG A 145 -19.07 64.16 -4.15
N PHE A 146 -17.79 64.02 -3.80
CA PHE A 146 -16.80 63.34 -4.63
C PHE A 146 -16.94 61.83 -4.62
N VAL A 147 -17.29 61.23 -3.47
CA VAL A 147 -17.53 59.78 -3.40
C VAL A 147 -18.66 59.32 -4.33
N ARG A 148 -19.68 60.18 -4.55
CA ARG A 148 -20.78 59.91 -5.48
C ARG A 148 -20.34 60.11 -6.93
N GLU A 149 -19.60 61.19 -7.20
CA GLU A 149 -19.10 61.51 -8.55
C GLU A 149 -18.12 60.44 -9.05
N SER A 150 -17.32 59.84 -8.17
CA SER A 150 -16.35 58.79 -8.52
C SER A 150 -16.85 57.36 -8.29
N ASN A 151 -18.10 57.18 -7.83
CA ASN A 151 -18.65 55.88 -7.41
C ASN A 151 -17.74 55.12 -6.41
N LEU A 152 -17.07 55.83 -5.50
CA LEU A 152 -16.10 55.23 -4.57
C LEU A 152 -16.80 54.36 -3.52
N CYS A 153 -17.87 54.87 -2.92
CA CYS A 153 -18.67 54.16 -1.92
C CYS A 153 -20.03 54.82 -1.70
N GLY A 154 -20.91 54.13 -0.97
CA GLY A 154 -22.19 54.68 -0.52
C GLY A 154 -22.04 55.84 0.47
N TYR A 155 -23.11 56.62 0.62
CA TYR A 155 -23.14 57.80 1.50
C TYR A 155 -22.81 57.47 2.96
N ASP A 156 -23.42 56.41 3.52
CA ASP A 156 -23.24 56.02 4.92
C ASP A 156 -21.79 55.60 5.23
N VAL A 157 -21.14 54.93 4.27
CA VAL A 157 -19.71 54.57 4.36
C VAL A 157 -18.85 55.83 4.39
N ALA A 158 -19.13 56.81 3.53
CA ALA A 158 -18.33 58.04 3.41
C ALA A 158 -18.35 58.92 4.67
N ILE A 159 -19.43 58.89 5.45
CA ILE A 159 -19.56 59.66 6.70
C ILE A 159 -19.27 58.83 7.95
N SER A 160 -19.03 57.52 7.81
CA SER A 160 -18.85 56.63 8.94
C SER A 160 -17.59 56.99 9.75
N THR A 161 -17.76 57.06 11.07
CA THR A 161 -16.69 57.28 12.04
C THR A 161 -16.24 56.00 12.73
N THR A 162 -16.68 54.84 12.23
CA THR A 162 -16.24 53.52 12.72
C THR A 162 -14.92 53.11 12.08
N THR A 163 -14.23 52.18 12.73
CA THR A 163 -13.08 51.49 12.14
C THR A 163 -13.53 50.55 11.03
N MET A 164 -12.66 50.25 10.08
CA MET A 164 -12.93 49.29 9.00
C MET A 164 -12.15 47.98 9.16
N THR A 165 -12.69 46.93 8.57
CA THR A 165 -12.03 45.65 8.37
C THR A 165 -11.08 45.68 7.17
N VAL A 166 -10.16 44.71 7.10
CA VAL A 166 -9.26 44.55 5.96
C VAL A 166 -10.03 44.32 4.65
N ALA A 167 -11.14 43.59 4.68
CA ALA A 167 -11.94 43.33 3.49
C ALA A 167 -12.71 44.58 3.00
N GLU A 168 -13.28 45.38 3.92
CA GLU A 168 -13.90 46.67 3.56
C GLU A 168 -12.87 47.64 2.97
N ALA A 169 -11.65 47.66 3.52
CA ALA A 169 -10.57 48.48 2.99
C ALA A 169 -10.17 48.06 1.57
N ALA A 170 -10.08 46.75 1.31
CA ALA A 170 -9.77 46.22 -0.01
C ALA A 170 -10.83 46.63 -1.04
N ALA A 171 -12.12 46.52 -0.71
CA ALA A 171 -13.19 46.98 -1.60
C ALA A 171 -13.08 48.48 -1.90
N LEU A 172 -12.78 49.32 -0.91
CA LEU A 172 -12.57 50.76 -1.13
C LEU A 172 -11.34 51.05 -2.00
N LEU A 173 -10.23 50.32 -1.80
CA LEU A 173 -9.02 50.43 -2.61
C LEU A 173 -9.30 50.04 -4.07
N MET A 174 -10.03 48.95 -4.29
CA MET A 174 -10.44 48.48 -5.62
C MET A 174 -11.37 49.49 -6.32
N ASN A 175 -12.37 50.01 -5.62
CA ASN A 175 -13.26 51.05 -6.14
C ASN A 175 -12.48 52.31 -6.51
N ALA A 176 -11.55 52.75 -5.66
CA ALA A 176 -10.70 53.89 -5.93
C ALA A 176 -9.78 53.65 -7.14
N GLY A 177 -9.20 52.45 -7.26
CA GLY A 177 -8.38 52.04 -8.39
C GLY A 177 -9.14 52.07 -9.73
N ASN A 178 -10.40 51.64 -9.73
CA ASN A 178 -11.27 51.64 -10.90
C ASN A 178 -11.88 53.02 -11.22
N ALA A 179 -11.85 53.97 -10.29
CA ALA A 179 -12.35 55.31 -10.52
C ALA A 179 -11.48 56.05 -11.53
N LYS A 180 -12.12 56.80 -12.44
CA LYS A 180 -11.41 57.72 -13.33
C LYS A 180 -10.80 58.85 -12.54
N THR A 181 -9.57 59.23 -12.90
CA THR A 181 -8.88 60.34 -12.24
C THR A 181 -9.46 61.68 -12.67
N VAL A 182 -9.27 62.71 -11.87
CA VAL A 182 -9.70 64.06 -12.19
C VAL A 182 -8.54 65.04 -12.16
N SER A 183 -8.62 66.05 -13.02
CA SER A 183 -7.67 67.16 -13.09
C SER A 183 -8.41 68.50 -12.97
N ILE A 184 -7.87 69.44 -12.21
CA ILE A 184 -8.44 70.80 -12.08
C ILE A 184 -8.39 71.50 -13.44
N SER A 185 -9.54 71.98 -13.91
CA SER A 185 -9.70 72.62 -15.21
C SER A 185 -9.80 74.15 -15.13
N GLY A 186 -10.06 74.70 -13.94
CA GLY A 186 -10.10 76.14 -13.74
C GLY A 186 -10.64 76.56 -12.38
N TYR A 187 -10.66 77.89 -12.16
CA TYR A 187 -11.28 78.51 -11.00
C TYR A 187 -12.28 79.57 -11.49
N SER A 188 -13.57 79.34 -11.26
CA SER A 188 -14.63 80.25 -11.71
C SER A 188 -15.68 80.44 -10.62
N ASN A 189 -16.21 81.67 -10.45
CA ASN A 189 -17.26 81.97 -9.47
C ASN A 189 -17.02 81.52 -8.01
N LYS A 190 -15.77 81.54 -7.53
CA LYS A 190 -15.35 81.00 -6.22
C LYS A 190 -15.51 79.48 -6.08
N GLU A 191 -15.70 78.79 -7.19
CA GLU A 191 -15.67 77.33 -7.27
C GLU A 191 -14.48 76.81 -8.09
N MET A 192 -13.94 75.66 -7.69
CA MET A 192 -12.97 74.91 -8.49
C MET A 192 -13.71 74.01 -9.47
N ASP A 193 -13.36 74.16 -10.75
CA ASP A 193 -13.83 73.30 -11.83
C ASP A 193 -12.83 72.15 -12.05
N TYR A 194 -13.33 70.97 -12.39
CA TYR A 194 -12.50 69.82 -12.72
C TYR A 194 -13.01 69.09 -13.96
N THR A 195 -12.12 68.35 -14.60
CA THR A 195 -12.42 67.45 -15.71
C THR A 195 -12.02 66.04 -15.34
N GLU A 196 -12.90 65.09 -15.65
CA GLU A 196 -12.59 63.67 -15.59
C GLU A 196 -11.58 63.32 -16.70
N ASP A 197 -10.51 62.62 -16.33
CA ASP A 197 -9.51 62.10 -17.26
C ASP A 197 -10.05 60.82 -17.92
N ASN A 198 -9.45 60.40 -19.05
CA ASN A 198 -9.81 59.15 -19.73
C ASN A 198 -9.15 57.90 -19.13
N THR A 199 -8.47 58.03 -17.97
CA THR A 199 -7.73 56.94 -17.33
C THR A 199 -8.24 56.69 -15.92
N THR A 200 -8.24 55.43 -15.50
CA THR A 200 -8.48 55.06 -14.10
C THR A 200 -7.26 55.33 -13.22
N VAL A 201 -7.42 55.30 -11.89
CA VAL A 201 -6.31 55.36 -10.93
C VAL A 201 -5.33 54.19 -11.18
N PHE A 202 -5.83 52.98 -11.42
CA PHE A 202 -5.02 51.81 -11.78
C PHE A 202 -4.21 52.03 -13.05
N GLU A 203 -4.82 52.58 -14.10
CA GLU A 203 -4.12 52.84 -15.35
C GLU A 203 -3.07 53.92 -15.20
N LYS A 204 -3.41 55.04 -14.54
CA LYS A 204 -2.55 56.21 -14.41
C LYS A 204 -1.33 55.98 -13.52
N TYR A 205 -1.53 55.33 -12.38
CA TYR A 205 -0.49 55.23 -11.36
C TYR A 205 0.16 53.84 -11.26
N MET A 206 -0.55 52.77 -11.62
CA MET A 206 -0.05 51.39 -11.51
C MET A 206 0.22 50.73 -12.87
N GLY A 207 -0.28 51.29 -13.98
CA GLY A 207 -0.16 50.68 -15.30
C GLY A 207 -0.95 49.37 -15.44
N ILE A 208 -2.07 49.28 -14.72
CA ILE A 208 -2.98 48.14 -14.71
C ILE A 208 -4.24 48.52 -15.49
N TYR A 209 -4.68 47.65 -16.39
CA TYR A 209 -5.80 47.85 -17.32
C TYR A 209 -6.83 46.73 -17.13
N GLN A 210 -8.06 46.97 -17.58
CA GLN A 210 -9.14 45.98 -17.59
C GLN A 210 -9.45 45.51 -19.01
N ALA A 211 -9.57 44.20 -19.20
CA ALA A 211 -10.27 43.60 -20.32
C ALA A 211 -11.60 43.02 -19.79
N ILE A 212 -12.72 43.48 -20.34
CA ILE A 212 -14.07 43.10 -19.89
C ILE A 212 -14.81 42.45 -21.06
N GLY A 213 -15.09 41.16 -20.95
CA GLY A 213 -15.83 40.43 -21.97
C GLY A 213 -15.43 38.96 -22.05
N LEU A 214 -15.75 38.35 -23.20
CA LEU A 214 -15.71 36.90 -23.36
C LEU A 214 -14.28 36.37 -23.38
N VAL A 215 -14.03 35.32 -22.60
CA VAL A 215 -12.85 34.47 -22.79
C VAL A 215 -13.08 33.59 -24.01
N SER A 216 -12.55 34.03 -25.15
CA SER A 216 -12.86 33.43 -26.46
C SER A 216 -11.80 32.44 -26.95
N ALA A 217 -10.62 32.40 -26.34
CA ALA A 217 -9.58 31.45 -26.70
C ALA A 217 -8.58 31.22 -25.56
N ASN A 218 -8.02 30.01 -25.51
CA ASN A 218 -6.92 29.61 -24.64
C ASN A 218 -5.92 28.73 -25.42
N SER A 219 -5.00 28.08 -24.73
CA SER A 219 -4.00 27.19 -25.34
C SER A 219 -4.60 25.92 -25.96
N LEU A 220 -5.82 25.54 -25.59
CA LEU A 220 -6.50 24.32 -26.04
C LEU A 220 -7.45 24.59 -27.20
N THR A 221 -8.21 25.69 -27.15
CA THR A 221 -9.30 25.96 -28.10
C THR A 221 -9.53 27.45 -28.35
N ASN A 222 -10.28 27.74 -29.41
CA ASN A 222 -10.70 29.08 -29.80
C ASN A 222 -12.14 29.01 -30.32
N LEU A 223 -13.03 29.81 -29.73
CA LEU A 223 -14.46 29.84 -30.05
C LEU A 223 -14.76 30.51 -31.40
N SER A 224 -13.76 31.08 -32.06
CA SER A 224 -13.91 31.84 -33.31
C SER A 224 -13.11 31.27 -34.48
N SER A 225 -12.22 30.29 -34.26
CA SER A 225 -11.39 29.72 -35.34
C SER A 225 -10.88 28.32 -35.02
N VAL A 226 -10.33 27.63 -36.03
CA VAL A 226 -9.70 26.30 -35.87
C VAL A 226 -8.37 26.36 -35.09
N GLY A 227 -7.79 27.55 -34.86
CA GLY A 227 -6.46 27.70 -34.28
C GLY A 227 -6.46 27.74 -32.75
N PHE A 228 -5.39 27.28 -32.12
CA PHE A 228 -5.13 27.45 -30.68
C PHE A 228 -4.19 28.63 -30.43
N LEU A 229 -4.20 29.16 -29.20
CA LEU A 229 -3.13 30.06 -28.77
C LEU A 229 -1.88 29.25 -28.37
N PRO A 230 -0.69 29.88 -28.36
CA PRO A 230 0.46 29.33 -27.65
C PRO A 230 0.14 29.04 -26.19
N GLU A 231 0.89 28.15 -25.56
CA GLU A 231 0.74 27.83 -24.14
C GLU A 231 0.90 29.07 -23.25
N GLY A 232 0.11 29.14 -22.16
CA GLY A 232 0.09 30.27 -21.23
C GLY A 232 -0.50 31.57 -21.80
N LYS A 233 -1.31 31.48 -22.88
CA LYS A 233 -2.00 32.60 -23.50
C LYS A 233 -3.52 32.43 -23.43
N VAL A 234 -4.21 33.55 -23.24
CA VAL A 234 -5.67 33.64 -23.21
C VAL A 234 -6.12 34.86 -24.01
N THR A 235 -7.29 34.80 -24.64
CA THR A 235 -7.93 35.97 -25.26
C THR A 235 -9.17 36.36 -24.47
N VAL A 236 -9.19 37.57 -23.94
CA VAL A 236 -10.33 38.20 -23.26
C VAL A 236 -10.74 39.43 -24.05
N ASP A 237 -12.01 39.50 -24.47
CA ASP A 237 -12.54 40.61 -25.29
C ASP A 237 -11.63 40.98 -26.50
N ASN A 238 -11.22 39.97 -27.26
CA ASN A 238 -10.31 40.09 -28.43
C ASN A 238 -8.88 40.57 -28.12
N ILE A 239 -8.50 40.71 -26.85
CA ILE A 239 -7.13 41.03 -26.42
C ILE A 239 -6.44 39.73 -25.98
N THR A 240 -5.38 39.35 -26.69
CA THR A 240 -4.54 38.20 -26.28
C THR A 240 -3.53 38.62 -25.21
N LEU A 241 -3.62 37.97 -24.06
CA LEU A 241 -2.85 38.21 -22.84
C LEU A 241 -2.03 36.97 -22.48
N ASN A 242 -0.94 37.15 -21.72
CA ASN A 242 -0.35 36.06 -20.95
C ASN A 242 -1.27 35.75 -19.77
N GLU A 243 -1.55 34.48 -19.55
CA GLU A 243 -2.37 34.00 -18.44
C GLU A 243 -1.69 34.18 -17.07
N GLY A 244 -0.36 34.19 -17.03
CA GLY A 244 0.38 34.41 -15.78
C GLY A 244 0.03 33.34 -14.75
N LYS A 245 -0.51 33.75 -13.61
CA LYS A 245 -0.96 32.86 -12.53
C LYS A 245 -2.49 32.83 -12.36
N SER A 246 -3.24 33.45 -13.27
CA SER A 246 -4.66 33.72 -13.06
C SER A 246 -5.60 32.58 -13.44
N ASP A 247 -5.09 31.55 -14.12
CA ASP A 247 -5.90 30.45 -14.71
C ASP A 247 -7.07 30.96 -15.57
N ALA A 248 -6.90 32.09 -16.25
CA ALA A 248 -7.98 32.73 -17.01
C ALA A 248 -8.48 31.87 -18.18
N GLY A 249 -7.67 30.93 -18.66
CA GLY A 249 -8.02 30.00 -19.73
C GLY A 249 -9.08 28.99 -19.33
N SER A 250 -9.24 28.68 -18.03
CA SER A 250 -10.29 27.76 -17.55
C SER A 250 -11.69 28.39 -17.62
N LEU A 251 -11.77 29.72 -17.71
CA LEU A 251 -13.00 30.49 -17.84
C LEU A 251 -13.45 30.66 -19.30
N LEU A 252 -13.01 29.77 -20.21
CA LEU A 252 -13.44 29.79 -21.61
C LEU A 252 -14.97 29.78 -21.73
N GLY A 253 -15.51 30.71 -22.53
CA GLY A 253 -16.96 30.85 -22.73
C GLY A 253 -17.65 31.75 -21.71
N TYR A 254 -16.97 32.19 -20.66
CA TYR A 254 -17.48 33.15 -19.68
C TYR A 254 -17.12 34.58 -20.06
N ASN A 255 -18.01 35.52 -19.77
CA ASN A 255 -17.70 36.93 -19.65
C ASN A 255 -17.00 37.19 -18.31
N VAL A 256 -15.83 37.82 -18.37
CA VAL A 256 -14.98 38.07 -17.20
C VAL A 256 -14.55 39.53 -17.14
N VAL A 257 -14.09 39.95 -15.96
CA VAL A 257 -13.26 41.14 -15.79
C VAL A 257 -11.84 40.67 -15.48
N ALA A 258 -10.92 40.91 -16.41
CA ALA A 258 -9.50 40.57 -16.26
C ALA A 258 -8.67 41.84 -16.08
N TYR A 259 -7.98 41.96 -14.94
CA TYR A 259 -6.97 42.99 -14.72
C TYR A 259 -5.63 42.50 -15.25
N HIS A 260 -4.97 43.31 -16.08
CA HIS A 260 -3.69 42.95 -16.68
C HIS A 260 -2.71 44.11 -16.71
N THR A 261 -1.43 43.79 -16.80
CA THR A 261 -0.38 44.81 -17.00
C THR A 261 -0.46 45.40 -18.41
N GLY A 262 -0.06 46.67 -18.56
CA GLY A 262 0.20 47.25 -19.88
C GLY A 262 1.48 46.75 -20.54
N ALA A 263 1.58 46.93 -21.86
CA ALA A 263 2.77 46.56 -22.62
C ALA A 263 3.89 47.56 -22.32
N LYS A 264 4.98 47.09 -21.69
CA LYS A 264 6.29 47.78 -21.76
C LYS A 264 7.07 47.15 -22.91
N SER A 265 8.07 47.86 -23.45
CA SER A 265 8.78 47.49 -24.70
C SER A 265 9.21 46.03 -24.81
N ASP A 266 9.42 45.35 -23.67
CA ASP A 266 9.94 43.97 -23.58
C ASP A 266 9.07 43.01 -22.73
N THR A 267 7.91 43.43 -22.22
CA THR A 267 7.03 42.56 -21.39
C THR A 267 5.61 42.49 -21.97
N PRO A 268 5.09 41.27 -22.26
CA PRO A 268 3.72 41.12 -22.73
C PRO A 268 2.70 41.44 -21.63
N ASN A 269 1.51 41.89 -22.03
CA ASN A 269 0.39 42.07 -21.12
C ASN A 269 0.08 40.76 -20.39
N THR A 270 0.11 40.78 -19.07
CA THR A 270 -0.08 39.58 -18.24
C THR A 270 -1.25 39.78 -17.30
N VAL A 271 -2.16 38.80 -17.24
CA VAL A 271 -3.29 38.82 -16.31
C VAL A 271 -2.77 38.70 -14.89
N LEU A 272 -3.16 39.65 -14.06
CA LEU A 272 -2.86 39.70 -12.62
C LEU A 272 -3.99 39.05 -11.82
N HIS A 273 -5.23 39.35 -12.21
CA HIS A 273 -6.43 38.87 -11.56
C HIS A 273 -7.56 38.75 -12.58
N VAL A 274 -8.40 37.72 -12.44
CA VAL A 274 -9.60 37.51 -13.26
C VAL A 274 -10.73 37.07 -12.36
N TYR A 275 -11.94 37.57 -12.61
CA TYR A 275 -13.14 37.11 -11.93
C TYR A 275 -14.36 37.19 -12.85
N HIS A 276 -15.39 36.43 -12.49
CA HIS A 276 -16.73 36.57 -13.01
C HIS A 276 -17.76 36.40 -11.88
N ASP A 277 -18.99 36.82 -12.11
CA ASP A 277 -20.11 36.67 -11.17
C ASP A 277 -21.40 36.32 -11.92
N GLU A 278 -22.47 36.04 -11.16
CA GLU A 278 -23.79 35.66 -11.66
C GLU A 278 -24.50 36.79 -12.43
N SER A 279 -24.07 38.04 -12.28
CA SER A 279 -24.61 39.16 -13.06
C SER A 279 -24.07 39.18 -14.49
N MET A 280 -22.94 38.49 -14.72
CA MET A 280 -22.31 38.38 -16.03
C MET A 280 -22.58 37.05 -16.71
N ASN A 281 -22.84 35.97 -15.97
CA ASN A 281 -23.00 34.63 -16.55
C ASN A 281 -23.97 33.75 -15.73
N GLU A 282 -24.71 32.90 -16.43
CA GLU A 282 -25.36 31.71 -15.86
C GLU A 282 -24.71 30.46 -16.46
N SER A 283 -24.44 29.44 -15.64
CA SER A 283 -23.82 28.21 -16.13
C SER A 283 -24.41 26.98 -15.45
N ILE A 284 -24.56 25.90 -16.21
CA ILE A 284 -24.93 24.59 -15.67
C ILE A 284 -23.93 23.53 -16.12
N VAL A 285 -23.61 22.60 -15.22
CA VAL A 285 -22.79 21.42 -15.51
C VAL A 285 -23.67 20.19 -15.34
N VAL A 286 -23.85 19.43 -16.42
CA VAL A 286 -24.69 18.24 -16.44
C VAL A 286 -23.81 17.02 -16.69
N GLN A 287 -23.78 16.11 -15.72
CA GLN A 287 -23.08 14.82 -15.87
C GLN A 287 -23.76 13.96 -16.95
N ALA A 288 -23.00 13.13 -17.64
CA ALA A 288 -23.48 12.34 -18.78
C ALA A 288 -24.71 11.49 -18.45
N GLU A 289 -24.76 10.88 -17.26
CA GLU A 289 -25.90 10.08 -16.78
C GLU A 289 -27.22 10.87 -16.68
N ASN A 290 -27.11 12.18 -16.46
CA ASN A 290 -28.24 13.09 -16.32
C ASN A 290 -28.60 13.76 -17.65
N CYS A 291 -27.80 13.59 -18.70
CA CYS A 291 -28.11 14.10 -20.03
C CYS A 291 -29.26 13.32 -20.67
N ARG A 292 -30.16 14.03 -21.36
CA ARG A 292 -31.26 13.47 -22.17
C ARG A 292 -31.18 13.90 -23.63
N GLY A 293 -30.08 14.56 -24.01
CA GLY A 293 -29.77 14.97 -25.37
C GLY A 293 -30.47 16.27 -25.79
N TYR A 294 -30.31 16.61 -27.06
CA TYR A 294 -30.89 17.80 -27.66
C TYR A 294 -32.15 17.47 -28.47
N ILE A 295 -33.30 18.04 -28.09
CA ILE A 295 -34.60 17.79 -28.70
C ILE A 295 -35.36 19.11 -28.83
N ASP A 296 -35.85 19.40 -30.05
CA ASP A 296 -36.72 20.54 -30.35
C ASP A 296 -36.21 21.92 -29.87
N GLY A 297 -34.93 22.24 -30.13
CA GLY A 297 -34.37 23.56 -29.78
C GLY A 297 -33.87 23.68 -28.34
N LYS A 298 -33.80 22.57 -27.62
CA LYS A 298 -33.46 22.54 -26.21
C LYS A 298 -32.56 21.37 -25.86
N PHE A 299 -31.66 21.60 -24.91
CA PHE A 299 -30.95 20.52 -24.22
C PHE A 299 -31.77 20.09 -23.01
N HIS A 300 -32.02 18.78 -22.89
CA HIS A 300 -32.81 18.19 -21.82
C HIS A 300 -31.89 17.44 -20.87
N TYR A 301 -32.17 17.54 -19.58
CA TYR A 301 -31.39 16.89 -18.52
C TYR A 301 -32.24 16.63 -17.28
N VAL A 302 -31.71 15.83 -16.36
CA VAL A 302 -32.31 15.57 -15.05
C VAL A 302 -31.52 16.30 -13.97
N GLU A 303 -32.23 17.01 -13.10
CA GLU A 303 -31.67 17.64 -11.89
C GLU A 303 -32.69 17.49 -10.76
N ASP A 304 -32.25 17.07 -9.57
CA ASP A 304 -33.12 16.76 -8.43
C ASP A 304 -34.30 15.84 -8.77
N ASP A 305 -34.03 14.76 -9.53
CA ASP A 305 -35.02 13.79 -10.03
C ASP A 305 -36.13 14.40 -10.91
N LYS A 306 -35.91 15.59 -11.47
CA LYS A 306 -36.87 16.29 -12.34
C LYS A 306 -36.26 16.54 -13.71
N ASP A 307 -37.07 16.31 -14.74
CA ASP A 307 -36.72 16.72 -16.10
C ASP A 307 -36.69 18.26 -16.19
N LYS A 308 -35.55 18.77 -16.63
CA LYS A 308 -35.32 20.18 -16.95
C LYS A 308 -34.89 20.32 -18.40
N SER A 309 -35.04 21.53 -18.92
CA SER A 309 -34.57 21.85 -20.27
C SER A 309 -34.16 23.32 -20.37
N VAL A 310 -33.11 23.58 -21.13
CA VAL A 310 -32.63 24.94 -21.43
C VAL A 310 -32.58 25.16 -22.94
N LYS A 311 -32.69 26.41 -23.37
CA LYS A 311 -32.69 26.76 -24.79
C LYS A 311 -31.27 26.82 -25.32
N ILE A 312 -31.05 26.15 -26.44
CA ILE A 312 -29.80 26.17 -27.21
C ILE A 312 -30.15 26.37 -28.68
N SER A 313 -29.41 27.24 -29.37
CA SER A 313 -29.51 27.40 -30.81
C SER A 313 -28.28 26.80 -31.49
N LEU A 314 -28.43 25.61 -32.10
CA LEU A 314 -27.32 24.92 -32.80
C LEU A 314 -26.64 25.78 -33.89
N GLY A 315 -27.37 26.72 -34.49
CA GLY A 315 -26.84 27.59 -35.54
C GLY A 315 -25.96 28.73 -35.03
N THR A 316 -25.95 29.00 -33.72
CA THR A 316 -25.23 30.13 -33.11
C THR A 316 -24.41 29.74 -31.89
N ILE A 317 -24.56 28.52 -31.37
CA ILE A 317 -23.82 28.06 -30.19
C ILE A 317 -22.34 27.85 -30.50
N ASN A 318 -21.48 28.29 -29.60
CA ASN A 318 -20.08 27.93 -29.57
C ASN A 318 -19.95 26.55 -28.93
N LEU A 319 -19.88 25.49 -29.74
CA LEU A 319 -19.67 24.14 -29.24
C LEU A 319 -18.17 23.81 -29.20
N VAL A 320 -17.68 23.43 -28.04
CA VAL A 320 -16.37 22.80 -27.84
C VAL A 320 -16.60 21.35 -27.48
N TYR A 321 -16.02 20.42 -28.24
CA TYR A 321 -16.10 18.98 -27.99
C TYR A 321 -14.69 18.45 -27.76
N ASN A 322 -14.42 17.95 -26.56
CA ASN A 322 -13.11 17.45 -26.13
C ASN A 322 -11.98 18.41 -26.53
N ASN A 323 -12.02 19.62 -25.95
CA ASN A 323 -11.05 20.70 -26.16
C ASN A 323 -10.96 21.28 -27.58
N ARG A 324 -11.89 20.97 -28.50
CA ARG A 324 -11.88 21.52 -29.86
C ARG A 324 -13.21 22.11 -30.29
N PHE A 325 -13.15 23.29 -30.90
CA PHE A 325 -14.31 23.97 -31.45
C PHE A 325 -14.93 23.17 -32.62
N VAL A 326 -16.26 23.14 -32.66
CA VAL A 326 -17.06 22.44 -33.67
C VAL A 326 -17.80 23.45 -34.55
N PHE A 327 -17.46 23.49 -35.85
CA PHE A 327 -18.03 24.46 -36.80
C PHE A 327 -19.51 24.27 -37.09
N ASN A 328 -19.99 23.03 -37.09
CA ASN A 328 -21.37 22.70 -37.45
C ASN A 328 -21.98 21.79 -36.37
N PRO A 329 -22.34 22.33 -35.20
CA PRO A 329 -22.92 21.56 -34.11
C PRO A 329 -24.17 20.79 -34.56
N GLN A 330 -24.25 19.51 -34.19
CA GLN A 330 -25.38 18.63 -34.45
C GLN A 330 -26.02 18.18 -33.15
N ALA A 331 -27.29 17.77 -33.20
CA ALA A 331 -28.00 17.26 -32.03
C ALA A 331 -27.25 16.09 -31.34
N GLY A 332 -26.67 15.18 -32.14
CA GLY A 332 -25.91 14.03 -31.63
C GLY A 332 -24.57 14.38 -31.00
N ASP A 333 -24.11 15.64 -31.05
CA ASP A 333 -22.93 16.06 -30.28
C ASP A 333 -23.22 16.17 -28.78
N PHE A 334 -24.50 16.16 -28.39
CA PHE A 334 -24.95 16.19 -26.99
C PHE A 334 -25.32 14.79 -26.45
N ASP A 335 -25.15 13.73 -27.25
CA ASP A 335 -25.40 12.34 -26.86
C ASP A 335 -24.16 11.78 -26.13
N VAL A 336 -23.98 12.19 -24.88
CA VAL A 336 -22.80 11.85 -24.05
C VAL A 336 -23.13 10.69 -23.13
N THR A 337 -22.32 9.63 -23.14
CA THR A 337 -22.50 8.46 -22.27
C THR A 337 -21.57 8.45 -21.05
N SER A 338 -20.47 9.20 -21.10
CA SER A 338 -19.48 9.34 -20.03
C SER A 338 -18.82 10.72 -20.09
N GLY A 339 -18.61 11.36 -18.94
CA GLY A 339 -18.14 12.75 -18.82
C GLY A 339 -19.27 13.76 -18.57
N SER A 340 -19.20 14.93 -19.19
CA SER A 340 -20.08 16.06 -18.84
C SER A 340 -20.40 16.99 -20.01
N VAL A 341 -21.50 17.73 -19.87
CA VAL A 341 -21.85 18.88 -20.71
C VAL A 341 -21.96 20.11 -19.83
N THR A 342 -21.12 21.11 -20.09
CA THR A 342 -21.21 22.43 -19.47
C THR A 342 -21.86 23.39 -20.45
N LEU A 343 -22.91 24.09 -20.01
CA LEU A 343 -23.56 25.13 -20.78
C LEU A 343 -23.33 26.47 -20.09
N ILE A 344 -22.96 27.49 -20.85
CA ILE A 344 -22.73 28.85 -20.37
C ILE A 344 -23.60 29.83 -21.16
N ASP A 345 -24.44 30.57 -20.44
CA ASP A 345 -25.18 31.74 -20.87
C ASP A 345 -24.37 32.96 -20.44
N ALA A 346 -23.68 33.59 -21.39
CA ALA A 346 -22.70 34.64 -21.11
C ALA A 346 -23.33 36.03 -21.08
N ASP A 347 -24.65 36.17 -21.22
CA ASP A 347 -25.35 37.46 -21.12
C ASP A 347 -26.60 37.42 -20.22
N THR A 348 -26.85 36.29 -19.57
CA THR A 348 -27.96 36.00 -18.65
C THR A 348 -29.34 36.15 -19.30
N ASN A 349 -29.45 35.93 -20.63
CA ASN A 349 -30.70 36.11 -21.37
C ASN A 349 -31.62 34.85 -21.34
N GLY A 350 -31.14 33.73 -20.83
CA GLY A 350 -31.83 32.43 -20.77
C GLY A 350 -31.68 31.57 -22.04
N VAL A 351 -30.80 31.95 -22.96
CA VAL A 351 -30.33 31.17 -24.11
C VAL A 351 -28.84 30.97 -23.91
N TYR A 352 -28.37 29.74 -24.04
CA TYR A 352 -26.97 29.43 -23.75
C TYR A 352 -26.13 29.57 -25.04
N GLU A 353 -25.08 30.41 -24.99
CA GLU A 353 -24.19 30.71 -26.12
C GLU A 353 -23.02 29.75 -26.26
N THR A 354 -22.60 29.09 -25.18
CA THR A 354 -21.45 28.17 -25.22
C THR A 354 -21.82 26.82 -24.63
N ALA A 355 -21.41 25.74 -25.31
CA ALA A 355 -21.46 24.37 -24.81
C ALA A 355 -20.05 23.77 -24.82
N ILE A 356 -19.62 23.21 -23.70
CA ILE A 356 -18.38 22.43 -23.59
C ILE A 356 -18.78 20.98 -23.28
N VAL A 357 -18.53 20.10 -24.23
CA VAL A 357 -18.80 18.67 -24.12
C VAL A 357 -17.49 17.94 -23.88
N ASN A 358 -17.38 17.31 -22.72
CA ASN A 358 -16.29 16.40 -22.37
C ASN A 358 -16.85 14.98 -22.41
N ALA A 359 -16.51 14.24 -23.47
CA ALA A 359 -17.00 12.89 -23.71
C ALA A 359 -15.83 11.91 -23.71
N TYR A 360 -15.84 10.97 -22.75
CA TYR A 360 -14.76 10.02 -22.56
C TYR A 360 -15.16 8.60 -22.97
N THR A 361 -14.16 7.83 -23.34
CA THR A 361 -14.22 6.37 -23.46
C THR A 361 -13.30 5.76 -22.43
N THR A 362 -13.83 4.88 -21.58
CA THR A 362 -13.04 4.13 -20.62
C THR A 362 -12.19 3.07 -21.34
N LEU A 363 -10.88 3.07 -21.09
CA LEU A 363 -9.93 2.07 -21.58
C LEU A 363 -9.27 1.37 -20.40
N ILE A 364 -9.23 0.03 -20.44
CA ILE A 364 -8.48 -0.79 -19.47
C ILE A 364 -7.20 -1.25 -20.14
N VAL A 365 -6.04 -0.87 -19.60
CA VAL A 365 -4.73 -1.14 -20.20
C VAL A 365 -4.45 -2.65 -20.20
N GLU A 366 -4.00 -3.16 -21.35
CA GLU A 366 -3.44 -4.50 -21.52
C GLU A 366 -1.91 -4.43 -21.60
N SER A 367 -1.40 -3.55 -22.46
CA SER A 367 0.03 -3.33 -22.62
C SER A 367 0.31 -1.97 -23.23
N VAL A 368 1.55 -1.51 -23.12
CA VAL A 368 2.00 -0.24 -23.69
C VAL A 368 3.26 -0.45 -24.51
N ASN A 369 3.29 0.16 -25.68
CA ASN A 369 4.49 0.28 -26.49
C ASN A 369 4.93 1.75 -26.49
N ALA A 370 5.88 2.07 -25.62
CA ALA A 370 6.39 3.44 -25.47
C ALA A 370 7.24 3.92 -26.66
N VAL A 371 7.73 3.02 -27.53
CA VAL A 371 8.51 3.40 -28.72
C VAL A 371 7.61 3.90 -29.83
N ASP A 372 6.52 3.17 -30.08
CA ASP A 372 5.53 3.55 -31.08
C ASP A 372 4.44 4.47 -30.50
N GLU A 373 4.49 4.80 -29.20
CA GLU A 373 3.51 5.60 -28.46
C GLU A 373 2.07 5.06 -28.54
N HIS A 374 1.93 3.73 -28.43
CA HIS A 374 0.65 3.03 -28.45
C HIS A 374 0.26 2.48 -27.08
N ILE A 375 -1.02 2.65 -26.73
CA ILE A 375 -1.66 1.96 -25.60
C ILE A 375 -2.63 0.92 -26.16
N TYR A 376 -2.43 -0.35 -25.79
CA TYR A 376 -3.34 -1.44 -26.10
C TYR A 376 -4.24 -1.69 -24.89
N GLY A 377 -5.55 -1.73 -25.12
CA GLY A 377 -6.55 -2.01 -24.10
C GLY A 377 -7.14 -3.41 -24.24
N LYS A 378 -7.46 -4.04 -23.09
CA LYS A 378 -7.86 -5.45 -22.94
C LYS A 378 -9.02 -5.90 -23.81
N TYR A 379 -9.88 -4.97 -24.23
CA TYR A 379 -11.12 -5.26 -24.94
C TYR A 379 -11.12 -4.66 -26.36
N ASN A 380 -9.99 -4.79 -27.07
CA ASN A 380 -9.78 -4.37 -28.47
C ASN A 380 -9.85 -2.86 -28.73
N HIS A 381 -9.31 -2.06 -27.81
CA HIS A 381 -9.09 -0.63 -28.03
C HIS A 381 -7.60 -0.33 -28.18
N VAL A 382 -7.24 0.47 -29.17
CA VAL A 382 -5.87 0.97 -29.34
C VAL A 382 -5.93 2.48 -29.36
N VAL A 383 -5.06 3.12 -28.59
CA VAL A 383 -4.84 4.56 -28.61
C VAL A 383 -3.45 4.79 -29.16
N ASP A 384 -3.38 5.37 -30.35
CA ASP A 384 -2.14 5.79 -31.01
C ASP A 384 -1.98 7.30 -30.81
N PHE A 385 -0.93 7.71 -30.11
CA PHE A 385 -0.65 9.12 -29.85
C PHE A 385 -0.26 9.86 -31.13
N GLY A 386 0.32 9.15 -32.11
CA GLY A 386 0.73 9.70 -33.41
C GLY A 386 -0.42 10.09 -34.34
N GLU A 387 -1.66 9.68 -34.04
CA GLU A 387 -2.85 10.14 -34.77
C GLU A 387 -3.26 11.58 -34.42
N ALA A 388 -2.81 12.10 -33.26
CA ALA A 388 -3.17 13.43 -32.79
C ALA A 388 -2.09 14.47 -33.14
N ASP A 389 -2.50 15.70 -33.43
CA ASP A 389 -1.58 16.84 -33.51
C ASP A 389 -1.08 17.26 -32.12
N ARG A 390 -1.92 17.05 -31.09
CA ARG A 390 -1.65 17.38 -29.69
C ARG A 390 -2.19 16.31 -28.76
N VAL A 391 -1.36 15.88 -27.83
CA VAL A 391 -1.71 14.92 -26.79
C VAL A 391 -1.59 15.59 -25.42
N HIS A 392 -2.64 15.49 -24.62
CA HIS A 392 -2.61 15.79 -23.20
C HIS A 392 -2.73 14.48 -22.43
N PHE A 393 -1.67 14.08 -21.73
CA PHE A 393 -1.67 12.89 -20.90
C PHE A 393 -1.28 13.25 -19.47
N ALA A 394 -2.24 13.07 -18.56
CA ALA A 394 -2.10 13.47 -17.17
C ALA A 394 -2.88 12.53 -16.24
N LYS A 395 -2.65 12.65 -14.94
CA LYS A 395 -3.54 12.12 -13.90
C LYS A 395 -4.73 13.06 -13.73
N LEU A 396 -5.78 12.60 -13.06
CA LEU A 396 -6.98 13.40 -12.82
C LEU A 396 -6.69 14.71 -12.05
N ASN A 397 -5.66 14.73 -11.20
CA ASN A 397 -5.24 15.93 -10.46
C ASN A 397 -4.39 16.92 -11.28
N GLY A 398 -4.17 16.64 -12.57
CA GLY A 398 -3.37 17.48 -13.48
C GLY A 398 -1.87 17.21 -13.46
N GLU A 399 -1.38 16.28 -12.62
CA GLU A 399 0.02 15.85 -12.68
C GLU A 399 0.32 15.17 -14.02
N GLU A 400 1.50 15.42 -14.58
CA GLU A 400 1.96 14.71 -15.77
C GLU A 400 1.99 13.20 -15.52
N CYS A 401 1.65 12.44 -16.57
CA CYS A 401 1.75 10.99 -16.58
C CYS A 401 2.52 10.55 -17.82
N HIS A 402 3.43 9.58 -17.67
CA HIS A 402 4.19 9.03 -18.78
C HIS A 402 3.73 7.63 -19.16
N LEU A 403 3.87 7.25 -20.45
CA LEU A 403 3.45 5.94 -20.96
C LEU A 403 4.08 4.75 -20.20
N LEU A 404 5.32 4.91 -19.73
CA LEU A 404 6.02 3.88 -18.93
C LEU A 404 5.46 3.73 -17.51
N GLU A 405 4.61 4.67 -17.07
CA GLU A 405 3.85 4.58 -15.83
C GLU A 405 2.50 3.88 -16.01
N LEU A 406 2.22 3.28 -17.18
CA LEU A 406 1.01 2.49 -17.35
C LEU A 406 1.35 1.01 -17.20
N ALA A 407 0.50 0.30 -16.47
CA ALA A 407 0.55 -1.13 -16.30
C ALA A 407 -0.78 -1.76 -16.72
N GLU A 408 -0.73 -3.06 -16.97
CA GLU A 408 -1.94 -3.85 -17.19
C GLU A 408 -2.96 -3.60 -16.07
N TRP A 409 -4.23 -3.49 -16.44
CA TRP A 409 -5.39 -3.17 -15.59
C TRP A 409 -5.51 -1.72 -15.11
N ASP A 410 -4.60 -0.82 -15.48
CA ASP A 410 -4.83 0.60 -15.27
C ASP A 410 -6.07 1.08 -16.06
N VAL A 411 -6.83 2.00 -15.46
CA VAL A 411 -8.04 2.56 -16.07
C VAL A 411 -7.73 3.96 -16.59
N LEU A 412 -8.07 4.20 -17.85
CA LEU A 412 -7.88 5.49 -18.51
C LEU A 412 -9.22 6.04 -19.00
N ALA A 413 -9.41 7.35 -18.87
CA ALA A 413 -10.45 8.07 -19.59
C ALA A 413 -9.84 8.69 -20.85
N VAL A 414 -10.31 8.26 -22.02
CA VAL A 414 -9.77 8.68 -23.33
C VAL A 414 -10.79 9.54 -24.06
N ALA A 415 -10.40 10.76 -24.42
CA ALA A 415 -11.23 11.73 -25.12
C ALA A 415 -10.54 12.20 -26.41
N TRP A 416 -11.19 11.93 -27.54
CA TRP A 416 -10.79 12.45 -28.84
C TRP A 416 -11.64 13.65 -29.23
N SER A 417 -11.02 14.69 -29.77
CA SER A 417 -11.76 15.71 -30.51
C SER A 417 -12.46 15.12 -31.73
N LYS A 418 -13.55 15.75 -32.19
CA LYS A 418 -14.31 15.30 -33.36
C LYS A 418 -13.48 15.23 -34.64
N ASP A 419 -12.49 16.11 -34.77
CA ASP A 419 -11.56 16.17 -35.90
C ASP A 419 -10.29 15.31 -35.72
N ARG A 420 -10.18 14.56 -34.61
CA ARG A 420 -9.01 13.73 -34.23
C ARG A 420 -7.70 14.49 -33.99
N SER A 421 -7.70 15.82 -34.03
CA SER A 421 -6.47 16.62 -33.82
C SER A 421 -6.00 16.69 -32.36
N VAL A 422 -6.89 16.50 -31.39
CA VAL A 422 -6.57 16.53 -29.96
C VAL A 422 -6.98 15.21 -29.30
N LEU A 423 -6.02 14.63 -28.59
CA LEU A 423 -6.20 13.48 -27.72
C LEU A 423 -5.97 13.90 -26.27
N THR A 424 -6.94 13.63 -25.41
CA THR A 424 -6.82 13.72 -23.96
C THR A 424 -6.88 12.32 -23.37
N VAL A 425 -5.88 11.95 -22.58
CA VAL A 425 -5.83 10.69 -21.82
C VAL A 425 -5.67 11.05 -20.36
N LEU A 426 -6.58 10.58 -19.51
CA LEU A 426 -6.51 10.78 -18.07
C LEU A 426 -6.31 9.44 -17.38
N TYR A 427 -5.26 9.32 -16.56
CA TYR A 427 -5.04 8.16 -15.71
C TYR A 427 -5.91 8.23 -14.46
N MET A 428 -6.75 7.21 -14.26
CA MET A 428 -7.60 7.08 -13.09
C MET A 428 -6.81 6.40 -11.97
N THR A 429 -6.51 7.16 -10.91
CA THR A 429 -5.72 6.68 -9.76
C THR A 429 -6.58 6.04 -8.68
N GLU A 430 -7.89 6.29 -8.68
CA GLU A 430 -8.80 5.80 -7.65
C GLU A 430 -9.19 4.34 -7.88
N LEU A 431 -9.13 3.56 -6.81
CA LEU A 431 -9.56 2.18 -6.75
C LEU A 431 -10.50 2.02 -5.56
N ALA A 432 -11.54 1.20 -5.72
CA ALA A 432 -12.26 0.66 -4.58
C ALA A 432 -11.67 -0.72 -4.21
N GLU A 433 -11.74 -1.07 -2.94
CA GLU A 433 -11.32 -2.37 -2.42
C GLU A 433 -12.46 -3.01 -1.65
N GLY A 434 -12.52 -4.34 -1.68
CA GLY A 434 -13.45 -5.12 -0.87
C GLY A 434 -13.83 -6.42 -1.54
N SER A 435 -14.92 -7.02 -1.09
CA SER A 435 -15.44 -8.25 -1.68
C SER A 435 -16.82 -8.06 -2.28
N ILE A 436 -17.10 -8.74 -3.38
CA ILE A 436 -18.43 -8.72 -4.00
C ILE A 436 -19.42 -9.48 -3.09
N THR A 437 -20.40 -8.79 -2.50
CA THR A 437 -21.43 -9.39 -1.63
C THR A 437 -22.73 -9.67 -2.36
N SER A 438 -23.08 -8.86 -3.36
CA SER A 438 -24.23 -9.06 -4.25
C SER A 438 -24.02 -8.41 -5.62
N LEU A 439 -24.74 -8.91 -6.62
CA LEU A 439 -24.71 -8.41 -7.99
C LEU A 439 -26.16 -8.23 -8.47
N GLU A 440 -26.49 -7.05 -8.98
CA GLU A 440 -27.77 -6.73 -9.59
C GLU A 440 -27.55 -6.35 -11.06
N LEU A 441 -27.84 -7.30 -11.96
CA LEU A 441 -27.70 -7.07 -13.40
C LEU A 441 -29.00 -6.44 -13.94
N GLY A 442 -28.84 -5.28 -14.58
CA GLY A 442 -29.93 -4.47 -15.13
C GLY A 442 -29.42 -3.31 -15.95
N THR A 443 -30.27 -2.30 -16.16
CA THR A 443 -29.89 -1.04 -16.78
C THR A 443 -30.42 0.10 -15.90
N PRO A 444 -29.60 0.66 -14.99
CA PRO A 444 -28.18 0.35 -14.74
C PRO A 444 -27.93 -0.99 -13.99
N SER A 445 -26.69 -1.48 -14.05
CA SER A 445 -26.22 -2.67 -13.29
C SER A 445 -25.41 -2.23 -12.08
N TYR A 446 -25.52 -2.95 -10.96
CA TYR A 446 -24.81 -2.65 -9.72
C TYR A 446 -24.05 -3.86 -9.19
N VAL A 447 -22.86 -3.60 -8.65
CA VAL A 447 -22.10 -4.53 -7.81
C VAL A 447 -22.08 -3.99 -6.38
N TYR A 448 -22.26 -4.86 -5.40
CA TYR A 448 -22.17 -4.47 -3.99
C TYR A 448 -20.84 -4.92 -3.43
N ILE A 449 -20.03 -3.95 -3.02
CA ILE A 449 -18.70 -4.17 -2.42
C ILE A 449 -18.88 -3.97 -0.91
N ASP A 450 -18.68 -5.03 -0.14
CA ASP A 450 -18.91 -5.05 1.31
C ASP A 450 -20.29 -4.49 1.74
N GLY A 451 -21.30 -4.72 0.89
CA GLY A 451 -22.68 -4.26 1.08
C GLY A 451 -22.97 -2.82 0.60
N VAL A 452 -21.99 -2.09 0.07
CA VAL A 452 -22.17 -0.76 -0.54
C VAL A 452 -22.41 -0.90 -2.04
N PRO A 453 -23.49 -0.33 -2.60
CA PRO A 453 -23.75 -0.41 -4.04
C PRO A 453 -22.83 0.52 -4.83
N HIS A 454 -22.23 -0.02 -5.89
CA HIS A 454 -21.48 0.71 -6.91
C HIS A 454 -22.05 0.39 -8.29
N GLU A 455 -22.26 1.40 -9.12
CA GLU A 455 -22.71 1.18 -10.50
C GLU A 455 -21.58 0.56 -11.34
N LEU A 456 -21.93 -0.38 -12.21
CA LEU A 456 -20.99 -1.01 -13.14
C LEU A 456 -20.94 -0.23 -14.46
N ALA A 457 -19.73 0.11 -14.90
CA ALA A 457 -19.52 0.60 -16.25
C ALA A 457 -19.85 -0.51 -17.25
N ALA A 458 -20.33 -0.13 -18.44
CA ALA A 458 -20.73 -1.08 -19.48
C ALA A 458 -19.58 -2.03 -19.89
N ILE A 459 -18.33 -1.51 -19.88
CA ILE A 459 -17.12 -2.27 -20.21
C ILE A 459 -16.87 -3.41 -19.21
N CYS A 460 -17.07 -3.17 -17.90
CA CYS A 460 -16.96 -4.21 -16.88
C CYS A 460 -18.12 -5.20 -16.95
N ALA A 461 -19.35 -4.69 -17.00
CA ALA A 461 -20.57 -5.51 -17.01
C ALA A 461 -20.61 -6.49 -18.22
N THR A 462 -20.03 -6.08 -19.35
CA THR A 462 -19.97 -6.89 -20.57
C THR A 462 -18.82 -7.88 -20.55
N ASN A 463 -17.60 -7.42 -20.22
CA ASN A 463 -16.40 -8.22 -20.44
C ASN A 463 -15.97 -9.06 -19.23
N GLN A 464 -16.37 -8.69 -18.01
CA GLN A 464 -15.97 -9.36 -16.77
C GLN A 464 -17.15 -10.02 -16.04
N ARG A 465 -18.17 -10.46 -16.78
CA ARG A 465 -19.36 -11.07 -16.20
C ARG A 465 -19.07 -12.35 -15.41
N GLU A 466 -18.09 -13.14 -15.85
CA GLU A 466 -17.65 -14.34 -15.14
C GLU A 466 -16.85 -14.01 -13.88
N ASP A 467 -16.10 -12.91 -13.88
CA ASP A 467 -15.38 -12.42 -12.71
C ASP A 467 -16.35 -11.89 -11.65
N LEU A 468 -17.39 -11.16 -12.07
CA LEU A 468 -18.39 -10.54 -11.19
C LEU A 468 -19.21 -11.54 -10.35
N VAL A 469 -19.22 -12.82 -10.72
CA VAL A 469 -19.90 -13.88 -9.93
C VAL A 469 -18.98 -14.54 -8.89
N ASN A 470 -17.71 -14.13 -8.80
CA ASN A 470 -16.78 -14.55 -7.74
C ASN A 470 -17.07 -13.86 -6.41
N MET A 471 -18.20 -14.22 -5.81
CA MET A 471 -18.68 -13.64 -4.56
C MET A 471 -17.73 -13.90 -3.38
N ASN A 472 -17.68 -12.94 -2.46
CA ASN A 472 -16.90 -12.99 -1.21
C ASN A 472 -15.39 -13.20 -1.38
N LYS A 473 -14.86 -12.94 -2.58
CA LYS A 473 -13.43 -12.87 -2.82
C LYS A 473 -12.97 -11.41 -2.78
N PRO A 474 -11.89 -11.07 -2.07
CA PRO A 474 -11.30 -9.75 -2.13
C PRO A 474 -10.85 -9.44 -3.57
N ALA A 475 -11.14 -8.23 -4.02
CA ALA A 475 -10.74 -7.71 -5.32
C ALA A 475 -10.44 -6.21 -5.22
N LEU A 476 -9.70 -5.72 -6.22
CA LEU A 476 -9.56 -4.30 -6.50
C LEU A 476 -10.52 -3.94 -7.63
N PHE A 477 -11.12 -2.77 -7.55
CA PHE A 477 -12.08 -2.30 -8.53
C PHE A 477 -11.62 -0.97 -9.11
N GLY A 478 -11.30 -0.97 -10.39
CA GLY A 478 -10.93 0.25 -11.10
C GLY A 478 -12.17 1.11 -11.35
N LEU A 479 -12.08 2.41 -11.05
CA LEU A 479 -13.16 3.37 -11.29
C LEU A 479 -12.91 4.14 -12.60
N ASP A 480 -13.97 4.36 -13.39
CA ASP A 480 -13.91 5.29 -14.51
C ASP A 480 -14.15 6.75 -14.09
N ILE A 481 -14.15 7.65 -15.07
CA ILE A 481 -14.32 9.10 -14.86
C ILE A 481 -15.67 9.48 -14.24
N ASP A 482 -16.68 8.61 -14.37
CA ASP A 482 -18.03 8.81 -13.81
C ASP A 482 -18.17 8.12 -12.44
N GLY A 483 -17.10 7.55 -11.90
CA GLY A 483 -17.09 6.82 -10.62
C GLY A 483 -17.69 5.42 -10.69
N LYS A 484 -17.88 4.86 -11.90
CA LYS A 484 -18.43 3.52 -12.11
C LYS A 484 -17.33 2.49 -12.15
N ILE A 485 -17.65 1.26 -11.77
CA ILE A 485 -16.69 0.14 -11.75
C ILE A 485 -16.38 -0.27 -13.18
N ALA A 486 -15.17 0.08 -13.63
CA ALA A 486 -14.64 -0.11 -14.98
C ALA A 486 -13.97 -1.48 -15.18
N CYS A 487 -13.35 -2.00 -14.13
CA CYS A 487 -12.80 -3.36 -14.13
C CYS A 487 -12.77 -3.94 -12.71
N VAL A 488 -12.82 -5.26 -12.62
CA VAL A 488 -12.55 -6.02 -11.39
C VAL A 488 -11.24 -6.77 -11.56
N ILE A 489 -10.34 -6.56 -10.62
CA ILE A 489 -9.02 -7.18 -10.61
C ILE A 489 -9.00 -8.09 -9.40
N PHE A 490 -9.28 -9.37 -9.65
CA PHE A 490 -9.01 -10.39 -8.66
C PHE A 490 -7.49 -10.59 -8.62
N GLY A 491 -6.90 -10.51 -7.43
CA GLY A 491 -5.54 -11.01 -7.25
C GLY A 491 -5.57 -12.49 -7.61
N GLU A 492 -4.87 -12.87 -8.68
CA GLU A 492 -4.68 -14.29 -8.98
C GLU A 492 -4.03 -14.92 -7.75
N SER A 493 -4.81 -15.75 -7.06
CA SER A 493 -4.57 -16.38 -5.75
C SER A 493 -4.59 -15.46 -4.50
N VAL A 494 -5.79 -15.03 -4.06
CA VAL A 494 -6.04 -14.54 -2.68
C VAL A 494 -6.16 -15.68 -1.64
N GLU A 495 -5.64 -16.87 -1.91
CA GLU A 495 -5.07 -17.64 -0.80
C GLU A 495 -3.62 -17.19 -0.69
N GLY A 496 -3.42 -15.98 -0.17
CA GLY A 496 -2.08 -15.45 0.06
C GLY A 496 -1.26 -16.52 0.75
N ARG A 497 -0.19 -16.97 0.09
CA ARG A 497 0.65 -18.06 0.60
C ARG A 497 1.50 -17.51 1.71
N TYR A 498 1.68 -18.30 2.76
CA TYR A 498 2.62 -17.92 3.81
C TYR A 498 4.05 -18.07 3.28
N GLY A 499 4.89 -17.09 3.58
CA GLY A 499 6.32 -17.20 3.31
C GLY A 499 7.11 -16.69 4.50
N TYR A 500 8.35 -17.16 4.65
CA TYR A 500 9.33 -16.48 5.47
C TYR A 500 10.32 -15.77 4.54
N LEU A 501 10.24 -14.45 4.50
CA LEU A 501 11.18 -13.59 3.78
C LEU A 501 12.58 -13.76 4.37
N MET A 502 13.53 -14.13 3.52
CA MET A 502 14.90 -14.43 3.93
C MET A 502 15.86 -13.32 3.52
N ASP A 503 15.75 -12.82 2.29
CA ASP A 503 16.68 -11.85 1.74
C ASP A 503 16.10 -11.14 0.51
N TRP A 504 16.73 -10.03 0.14
CA TRP A 504 16.42 -9.24 -1.04
C TRP A 504 17.66 -9.06 -1.91
N ALA A 505 17.49 -9.08 -3.22
CA ALA A 505 18.54 -8.71 -4.16
C ALA A 505 18.02 -7.66 -5.16
N TYR A 506 18.82 -6.62 -5.38
CA TYR A 506 18.54 -5.62 -6.41
C TYR A 506 19.63 -5.65 -7.48
N SER A 507 19.23 -5.78 -8.74
CA SER A 507 20.11 -5.61 -9.88
C SER A 507 19.78 -4.32 -10.62
N GLY A 508 20.66 -3.32 -10.51
CA GLY A 508 20.54 -2.05 -11.23
C GLY A 508 20.94 -2.15 -12.71
N GLY A 509 20.38 -1.28 -13.56
CA GLY A 509 20.65 -1.25 -15.00
C GLY A 509 19.49 -0.66 -15.81
N LEU A 510 19.48 -0.92 -17.13
CA LEU A 510 18.38 -0.52 -18.03
C LEU A 510 17.05 -1.21 -17.72
N SER A 511 17.09 -2.33 -17.00
CA SER A 511 15.91 -3.05 -16.50
C SER A 511 16.16 -3.39 -15.03
N PRO A 512 15.79 -2.51 -14.10
CA PRO A 512 15.95 -2.75 -12.67
C PRO A 512 15.03 -3.89 -12.23
N VAL A 513 15.59 -4.85 -11.51
CA VAL A 513 14.84 -6.01 -10.97
C VAL A 513 15.11 -6.10 -9.47
N VAL A 514 14.03 -6.29 -8.71
CA VAL A 514 14.10 -6.66 -7.29
C VAL A 514 13.69 -8.12 -7.19
N GLN A 515 14.57 -8.94 -6.61
CA GLN A 515 14.34 -10.34 -6.32
C GLN A 515 14.14 -10.55 -4.83
N VAL A 516 13.22 -11.44 -4.50
CA VAL A 516 12.89 -11.82 -3.14
C VAL A 516 13.27 -13.27 -2.94
N LYS A 517 14.07 -13.54 -1.92
CA LYS A 517 14.37 -14.91 -1.48
C LYS A 517 13.52 -15.23 -0.25
N PHE A 518 12.78 -16.32 -0.29
CA PHE A 518 11.86 -16.68 0.78
C PHE A 518 11.69 -18.20 0.89
N LEU A 519 11.35 -18.67 2.09
CA LEU A 519 10.88 -20.04 2.33
C LEU A 519 9.36 -20.06 2.11
N ASN A 520 8.89 -20.84 1.14
CA ASN A 520 7.47 -20.96 0.83
C ASN A 520 6.71 -21.86 1.85
N ASP A 521 5.39 -21.93 1.75
CA ASP A 521 4.53 -22.66 2.68
C ASP A 521 4.49 -24.19 2.49
N VAL A 522 5.26 -24.71 1.53
CA VAL A 522 5.50 -26.15 1.33
C VAL A 522 6.91 -26.58 1.75
N GLY A 523 7.77 -25.64 2.13
CA GLY A 523 9.09 -25.89 2.72
C GLY A 523 10.28 -25.74 1.77
N ASP A 524 10.08 -25.19 0.57
CA ASP A 524 11.16 -24.92 -0.37
C ASP A 524 11.65 -23.46 -0.25
N VAL A 525 12.96 -23.27 -0.37
CA VAL A 525 13.56 -21.94 -0.50
C VAL A 525 13.55 -21.54 -1.97
N GLU A 526 12.85 -20.46 -2.29
CA GLU A 526 12.67 -19.96 -3.64
C GLU A 526 13.27 -18.55 -3.80
N THR A 527 13.51 -18.16 -5.05
CA THR A 527 13.85 -16.78 -5.43
C THR A 527 12.96 -16.38 -6.59
N ALA A 528 12.21 -15.29 -6.42
CA ALA A 528 11.29 -14.78 -7.42
C ALA A 528 11.49 -13.27 -7.64
N GLU A 529 11.22 -12.80 -8.85
CA GLU A 529 11.25 -11.38 -9.18
C GLU A 529 9.94 -10.72 -8.73
N LEU A 530 10.02 -9.49 -8.23
CA LEU A 530 8.86 -8.63 -8.10
C LEU A 530 8.37 -8.22 -9.50
N ALA A 531 7.06 -8.21 -9.71
CA ALA A 531 6.48 -7.58 -10.89
C ALA A 531 6.83 -6.07 -10.93
N PRO A 532 6.82 -5.42 -12.11
CA PRO A 532 7.15 -3.98 -12.21
C PRO A 532 6.31 -3.09 -11.29
N ARG A 533 5.06 -3.51 -11.05
CA ARG A 533 4.17 -2.99 -10.02
C ARG A 533 3.67 -4.13 -9.15
N ILE A 534 3.71 -3.90 -7.85
CA ILE A 534 3.19 -4.83 -6.85
C ILE A 534 2.24 -4.10 -5.91
N ARG A 535 1.35 -4.87 -5.27
CA ARG A 535 0.70 -4.41 -4.04
C ARG A 535 1.61 -4.78 -2.88
N PHE A 536 2.18 -3.78 -2.22
CA PHE A 536 3.08 -3.92 -1.09
C PHE A 536 2.45 -3.25 0.13
N ASP A 537 2.21 -4.00 1.21
CA ASP A 537 1.58 -3.48 2.44
C ASP A 537 0.36 -2.60 2.06
N GLY A 538 -0.55 -3.21 1.30
CA GLY A 538 -1.83 -2.62 0.90
C GLY A 538 -1.74 -1.53 -0.17
N GLU A 539 -0.59 -0.88 -0.34
CA GLU A 539 -0.36 0.18 -1.32
C GLU A 539 0.14 -0.36 -2.67
N ARG A 540 -0.29 0.25 -3.77
CA ARG A 540 0.28 -0.04 -5.10
C ARG A 540 1.58 0.74 -5.28
N VAL A 541 2.68 0.02 -5.44
CA VAL A 541 4.01 0.61 -5.62
C VAL A 541 4.67 0.15 -6.91
N THR A 542 5.40 1.07 -7.55
CA THR A 542 6.32 0.71 -8.64
C THR A 542 7.61 0.21 -8.03
N THR A 543 7.99 -1.03 -8.33
CA THR A 543 9.17 -1.69 -7.77
C THR A 543 10.45 -0.88 -7.98
N ALA A 544 10.64 -0.32 -9.18
CA ALA A 544 11.83 0.46 -9.52
C ALA A 544 11.96 1.79 -8.76
N GLN A 545 10.85 2.40 -8.33
CA GLN A 545 10.83 3.66 -7.60
C GLN A 545 10.91 3.47 -6.08
N ASN A 546 10.60 2.26 -5.60
CA ASN A 546 10.46 1.94 -4.18
C ASN A 546 11.51 0.91 -3.70
N VAL A 547 12.62 0.77 -4.43
CA VAL A 547 13.69 -0.21 -4.12
C VAL A 547 14.17 -0.05 -2.69
N ASP A 548 14.43 1.18 -2.23
CA ASP A 548 14.94 1.43 -0.88
C ASP A 548 13.93 1.00 0.19
N THR A 549 12.64 1.30 -0.01
CA THR A 549 11.56 0.88 0.91
C THR A 549 11.43 -0.65 0.96
N LEU A 550 11.41 -1.29 -0.21
CA LEU A 550 11.22 -2.74 -0.34
C LEU A 550 12.43 -3.51 0.21
N THR A 551 13.65 -3.05 -0.07
CA THR A 551 14.88 -3.72 0.37
C THR A 551 15.27 -3.42 1.82
N ALA A 552 14.62 -2.44 2.47
CA ALA A 552 14.81 -2.16 3.90
C ALA A 552 14.09 -3.17 4.81
N ILE A 553 13.22 -4.02 4.26
CA ILE A 553 12.42 -4.98 5.02
C ILE A 553 13.32 -6.11 5.54
N VAL A 554 13.35 -6.27 6.86
CA VAL A 554 14.13 -7.33 7.52
C VAL A 554 13.44 -8.70 7.40
N PRO A 555 14.19 -9.82 7.53
CA PRO A 555 13.63 -11.16 7.45
C PRO A 555 12.47 -11.40 8.43
N GLN A 556 11.30 -11.76 7.90
CA GLN A 556 10.06 -11.91 8.67
C GLN A 556 9.04 -12.80 7.95
N MET A 557 7.94 -13.13 8.64
CA MET A 557 6.79 -13.75 7.98
C MET A 557 6.14 -12.76 7.02
N ILE A 558 5.75 -13.25 5.85
CA ILE A 558 5.06 -12.52 4.79
C ILE A 558 3.86 -13.32 4.30
N VAL A 559 2.91 -12.62 3.68
CA VAL A 559 1.90 -13.21 2.82
C VAL A 559 2.19 -12.74 1.40
N TYR A 560 2.27 -13.67 0.44
CA TYR A 560 2.63 -13.32 -0.93
C TYR A 560 1.72 -13.98 -1.97
N GLY A 561 1.66 -13.34 -3.13
CA GLY A 561 0.97 -13.82 -4.33
C GLY A 561 1.86 -13.68 -5.57
N MET A 562 1.67 -14.58 -6.53
CA MET A 562 2.43 -14.61 -7.78
C MET A 562 1.50 -14.58 -8.99
N ASN A 563 1.93 -13.92 -10.07
CA ASN A 563 1.23 -13.90 -11.35
C ASN A 563 1.57 -15.14 -12.22
N GLU A 564 0.91 -15.28 -13.38
CA GLU A 564 1.16 -16.39 -14.32
C GLU A 564 2.61 -16.47 -14.83
N GLU A 565 3.36 -15.36 -14.81
CA GLU A 565 4.78 -15.31 -15.18
C GLU A 565 5.72 -15.81 -14.06
N GLY A 566 5.19 -16.15 -12.89
CA GLY A 566 5.97 -16.54 -11.71
C GLY A 566 6.61 -15.37 -10.96
N LYS A 567 6.18 -14.14 -11.21
CA LYS A 567 6.63 -12.93 -10.49
C LYS A 567 5.70 -12.62 -9.32
N ILE A 568 6.27 -12.13 -8.22
CA ILE A 568 5.49 -11.69 -7.05
C ILE A 568 4.77 -10.38 -7.42
N ASN A 569 3.43 -10.38 -7.34
CA ASN A 569 2.57 -9.22 -7.61
C ASN A 569 1.84 -8.70 -6.35
N TYR A 570 1.88 -9.48 -5.26
CA TYR A 570 1.34 -9.15 -3.95
C TYR A 570 2.34 -9.56 -2.88
N LEU A 571 2.63 -8.65 -1.96
CA LEU A 571 3.49 -8.91 -0.82
C LEU A 571 3.02 -8.08 0.38
N ASP A 572 2.75 -8.74 1.50
CA ASP A 572 2.24 -8.12 2.72
C ASP A 572 3.07 -8.61 3.91
N THR A 573 3.60 -7.68 4.69
CA THR A 573 4.46 -7.95 5.83
C THR A 573 3.68 -8.15 7.12
N ALA A 574 4.18 -9.02 8.00
CA ALA A 574 3.49 -9.26 9.26
C ALA A 574 3.58 -8.04 10.21
N TYR A 575 2.44 -7.62 10.78
CA TYR A 575 2.39 -6.60 11.83
C TYR A 575 2.39 -7.23 13.23
N THR A 576 2.79 -6.47 14.24
CA THR A 576 2.86 -6.94 15.64
C THR A 576 1.76 -6.31 16.49
N VAL A 577 1.11 -7.14 17.33
CA VAL A 577 0.14 -6.72 18.34
C VAL A 577 0.70 -7.03 19.72
N ASP A 578 0.90 -6.01 20.56
CA ASP A 578 1.37 -6.21 21.93
C ASP A 578 0.23 -6.63 22.88
N VAL A 579 0.59 -6.93 24.14
CA VAL A 579 -0.36 -7.39 25.17
C VAL A 579 -1.43 -6.36 25.54
N ASP A 580 -1.18 -5.08 25.26
CA ASP A 580 -2.10 -3.96 25.51
C ASP A 580 -2.94 -3.63 24.25
N GLY A 581 -2.71 -4.34 23.14
CA GLY A 581 -3.41 -4.18 21.87
C GLY A 581 -2.82 -3.09 20.97
N ASN A 582 -1.63 -2.58 21.24
CA ASN A 582 -0.97 -1.63 20.37
C ASN A 582 -0.39 -2.33 19.14
N ILE A 583 -0.54 -1.69 17.99
CA ILE A 583 -0.07 -2.18 16.70
C ILE A 583 1.27 -1.52 16.37
N THR A 584 2.23 -2.34 15.92
CA THR A 584 3.49 -1.88 15.30
C THR A 584 3.61 -2.54 13.92
N GLY A 585 3.86 -1.73 12.89
CA GLY A 585 3.64 -2.10 11.49
C GLY A 585 2.31 -1.55 10.94
N THR A 586 1.99 -1.85 9.69
CA THR A 586 0.75 -1.42 9.03
C THR A 586 -0.22 -2.59 8.99
N LYS A 587 -1.49 -2.36 9.38
CA LYS A 587 -2.57 -3.34 9.23
C LYS A 587 -3.52 -2.80 8.17
N GLU A 588 -3.40 -3.26 6.93
CA GLU A 588 -4.24 -2.72 5.85
C GLU A 588 -5.55 -3.47 5.65
N SER A 589 -5.60 -4.76 5.98
CA SER A 589 -6.78 -5.57 5.71
C SER A 589 -7.08 -6.61 6.81
N SER A 590 -8.20 -7.33 6.67
CA SER A 590 -8.49 -8.51 7.49
C SER A 590 -7.59 -9.71 7.18
N ASP A 591 -6.84 -9.66 6.07
CA ASP A 591 -5.97 -10.74 5.62
C ASP A 591 -4.50 -10.55 6.03
N SER A 592 -4.16 -9.39 6.61
CA SER A 592 -2.81 -9.09 7.11
C SER A 592 -2.44 -10.00 8.28
N LEU A 593 -1.19 -10.49 8.28
CA LEU A 593 -0.73 -11.49 9.23
C LEU A 593 -0.29 -10.84 10.55
N ALA A 594 -1.04 -11.08 11.63
CA ALA A 594 -0.78 -10.49 12.94
C ALA A 594 0.09 -11.40 13.82
N MET A 595 1.27 -10.95 14.24
CA MET A 595 2.01 -11.57 15.34
C MET A 595 1.34 -11.21 16.67
N PHE A 596 0.69 -12.19 17.30
CA PHE A 596 -0.04 -11.99 18.56
C PHE A 596 0.63 -12.65 19.77
N TYR A 597 1.72 -13.38 19.53
CA TYR A 597 2.48 -14.05 20.57
C TYR A 597 3.95 -14.17 20.19
N ASP A 598 4.83 -13.77 21.09
CA ASP A 598 6.29 -13.91 20.93
C ASP A 598 6.89 -14.48 22.22
N CYS A 599 7.46 -15.69 22.15
CA CYS A 599 8.27 -16.26 23.23
C CYS A 599 9.77 -16.29 22.90
N TYR A 600 10.20 -15.55 21.88
CA TYR A 600 11.58 -15.40 21.40
C TYR A 600 12.09 -13.96 21.66
N ARG A 601 12.95 -13.76 22.67
CA ARG A 601 13.61 -12.46 22.88
C ARG A 601 14.98 -12.40 22.20
N PHE A 602 15.15 -11.38 21.36
CA PHE A 602 16.37 -11.00 20.67
C PHE A 602 17.20 -10.04 21.55
N ASP A 603 17.75 -10.54 22.65
CA ASP A 603 18.93 -9.88 23.20
C ASP A 603 20.04 -10.92 23.30
N GLY A 604 21.22 -10.59 22.78
CA GLY A 604 22.38 -11.48 22.78
C GLY A 604 22.96 -11.72 24.17
N THR A 605 22.15 -11.64 25.23
CA THR A 605 22.53 -11.95 26.60
C THR A 605 21.69 -13.12 27.11
N MET A 606 22.37 -14.16 27.61
CA MET A 606 21.69 -15.16 28.43
C MET A 606 20.89 -14.45 29.52
N TYR A 607 19.63 -14.87 29.72
CA TYR A 607 18.82 -14.51 30.90
C TYR A 607 19.72 -14.56 32.15
N GLN A 608 20.04 -13.39 32.71
CA GLN A 608 20.76 -13.24 33.97
C GLN A 608 19.80 -12.98 35.14
N ASP A 609 18.56 -13.48 35.07
CA ASP A 609 17.68 -13.48 36.22
C ASP A 609 17.40 -14.92 36.67
N GLU A 610 18.01 -15.30 37.81
CA GLU A 610 18.04 -16.66 38.37
C GLU A 610 16.68 -17.16 38.91
N THR A 611 15.55 -16.55 38.57
CA THR A 611 14.29 -16.87 39.25
C THR A 611 13.11 -17.33 38.39
N SER A 612 13.15 -17.33 37.05
CA SER A 612 12.04 -17.90 36.25
C SER A 612 12.45 -18.33 34.82
N LYS A 613 12.78 -19.61 34.64
CA LYS A 613 12.83 -20.23 33.30
C LYS A 613 11.40 -20.52 32.85
N VAL A 614 10.88 -19.79 31.86
CA VAL A 614 9.58 -20.10 31.22
C VAL A 614 9.85 -20.89 29.94
N SER A 615 9.50 -22.17 29.97
CA SER A 615 9.56 -23.08 28.82
C SER A 615 8.15 -23.49 28.42
N HIS A 616 7.79 -23.47 27.14
CA HIS A 616 6.47 -23.91 26.69
C HIS A 616 6.53 -25.39 26.30
N ALA A 617 5.79 -26.23 27.03
CA ALA A 617 5.68 -27.66 26.74
C ALA A 617 4.44 -27.91 25.87
N TYR A 618 4.65 -28.49 24.69
CA TYR A 618 3.55 -28.91 23.80
C TYR A 618 2.86 -30.16 24.36
N ARG A 619 1.52 -30.13 24.48
CA ARG A 619 0.72 -31.30 24.89
C ARG A 619 -0.01 -31.89 23.69
N THR A 620 0.45 -33.03 23.20
CA THR A 620 -0.05 -33.69 21.98
C THR A 620 -1.54 -34.06 22.03
N GLU A 621 -2.08 -34.42 23.20
CA GLU A 621 -3.50 -34.78 23.37
C GLU A 621 -4.45 -33.56 23.34
N SER A 622 -3.95 -32.37 23.70
CA SER A 622 -4.77 -31.15 23.84
C SER A 622 -4.46 -30.09 22.78
N LYS A 623 -3.39 -30.29 21.98
CA LYS A 623 -2.85 -29.34 20.99
C LYS A 623 -2.67 -27.92 21.53
N ILE A 624 -2.24 -27.84 22.78
CA ILE A 624 -2.04 -26.57 23.50
C ILE A 624 -0.60 -26.51 23.99
N PHE A 625 0.04 -25.35 23.81
CA PHE A 625 1.27 -25.01 24.53
C PHE A 625 0.94 -24.52 25.93
N THR A 626 1.57 -25.12 26.93
CA THR A 626 1.45 -24.67 28.32
C THR A 626 2.79 -24.12 28.81
N SER A 627 2.78 -22.95 29.46
CA SER A 627 3.97 -22.39 30.07
C SER A 627 4.34 -23.15 31.35
N LYS A 628 5.59 -23.60 31.45
CA LYS A 628 6.19 -24.16 32.68
C LYS A 628 7.17 -23.15 33.24
N THR A 629 6.97 -22.74 34.50
CA THR A 629 7.92 -21.88 35.22
C THR A 629 8.65 -22.72 36.27
N ARG A 630 9.98 -22.79 36.20
CA ARG A 630 10.78 -23.51 37.22
C ARG A 630 11.34 -22.51 38.23
N THR A 631 10.91 -22.59 39.48
CA THR A 631 11.59 -21.95 40.63
C THR A 631 12.40 -22.99 41.38
N SER A 632 13.43 -22.56 42.12
CA SER A 632 14.49 -23.40 42.67
C SER A 632 14.05 -24.50 43.66
N ASN A 633 12.79 -24.52 44.12
CA ASN A 633 12.31 -25.49 45.12
C ASN A 633 10.95 -26.16 44.86
N ASP A 634 10.24 -25.91 43.75
CA ASP A 634 9.03 -26.66 43.38
C ASP A 634 8.74 -26.55 41.87
N ILE A 635 8.28 -27.66 41.26
CA ILE A 635 7.69 -27.63 39.91
C ILE A 635 6.22 -27.20 40.09
N ILE A 636 5.94 -25.91 39.94
CA ILE A 636 4.56 -25.42 39.88
C ILE A 636 4.21 -25.23 38.40
N ASP A 637 3.33 -26.08 37.86
CA ASP A 637 2.63 -25.82 36.60
C ASP A 637 1.72 -24.60 36.81
N LYS A 638 2.25 -23.39 36.60
CA LYS A 638 1.46 -22.16 36.62
C LYS A 638 0.97 -21.91 35.20
N TYR A 639 -0.33 -22.15 34.96
CA TYR A 639 -1.01 -22.01 33.66
C TYR A 639 -1.02 -20.55 33.16
N GLY A 640 0.12 -20.02 32.74
CA GLY A 640 0.31 -18.60 32.46
C GLY A 640 -0.23 -18.13 31.11
N TYR A 641 -0.06 -18.92 30.05
CA TYR A 641 -0.62 -18.65 28.72
C TYR A 641 -0.85 -19.99 28.00
N MET A 642 -2.03 -20.15 27.38
CA MET A 642 -2.39 -21.32 26.56
C MET A 642 -2.49 -20.87 25.11
N LEU A 643 -1.55 -21.31 24.27
CA LEU A 643 -1.64 -21.13 22.82
C LEU A 643 -2.30 -22.37 22.22
N ALA A 644 -3.43 -22.21 21.55
CA ALA A 644 -4.05 -23.30 20.81
C ALA A 644 -3.48 -23.38 19.39
N CYS A 645 -3.18 -24.60 18.96
CA CYS A 645 -2.81 -24.95 17.60
C CYS A 645 -3.68 -26.12 17.14
N ASP A 646 -3.81 -26.34 15.84
CA ASP A 646 -4.50 -27.52 15.33
C ASP A 646 -3.78 -28.15 14.14
N ALA A 647 -4.42 -29.13 13.48
CA ALA A 647 -3.79 -29.84 12.37
C ALA A 647 -3.52 -28.95 11.13
N THR A 648 -4.11 -27.76 11.06
CA THR A 648 -3.96 -26.78 9.99
C THR A 648 -2.86 -25.76 10.27
N THR A 649 -2.39 -25.66 11.52
CA THR A 649 -1.28 -24.78 11.90
C THR A 649 0.02 -25.20 11.20
N LYS A 650 0.59 -24.30 10.38
CA LYS A 650 1.89 -24.49 9.73
C LYS A 650 3.02 -24.04 10.64
N VAL A 651 4.11 -24.80 10.69
CA VAL A 651 5.30 -24.47 11.48
C VAL A 651 6.47 -24.21 10.54
N PHE A 652 6.91 -22.96 10.46
CA PHE A 652 8.11 -22.53 9.76
C PHE A 652 9.29 -22.66 10.72
N GLU A 653 10.19 -23.58 10.47
CA GLU A 653 11.44 -23.76 11.23
C GLU A 653 12.56 -22.99 10.54
N ILE A 654 13.20 -22.08 11.28
CA ILE A 654 14.30 -21.25 10.78
C ILE A 654 15.52 -21.34 11.71
N PRO A 655 16.75 -21.28 11.18
CA PRO A 655 17.95 -21.28 12.00
C PRO A 655 17.99 -20.06 12.92
N ARG A 656 18.38 -20.27 14.18
CA ARG A 656 18.49 -19.25 15.22
C ARG A 656 19.46 -18.14 14.84
N ASN A 657 20.49 -18.49 14.08
CA ASN A 657 21.40 -17.53 13.46
C ASN A 657 21.35 -17.67 11.94
N ALA A 658 20.45 -16.91 11.31
CA ALA A 658 20.22 -16.88 9.87
C ALA A 658 21.49 -16.55 9.06
N GLU A 659 22.43 -15.77 9.62
CA GLU A 659 23.72 -15.45 8.96
C GLU A 659 24.64 -16.67 8.78
N THR A 660 24.47 -17.71 9.61
CA THR A 660 25.30 -18.92 9.59
C THR A 660 24.56 -20.17 9.12
N GLY A 661 23.25 -20.05 8.86
CA GLY A 661 22.40 -21.14 8.41
C GLY A 661 22.54 -21.41 6.92
N SER A 662 22.53 -22.68 6.54
CA SER A 662 22.37 -23.13 5.16
C SER A 662 20.88 -23.18 4.77
N GLU A 663 20.56 -23.18 3.47
CA GLU A 663 19.18 -23.34 3.00
C GLU A 663 18.53 -24.65 3.51
N SER A 664 19.32 -25.69 3.77
CA SER A 664 18.85 -26.95 4.36
C SER A 664 18.45 -26.85 5.84
N ASP A 665 18.75 -25.74 6.52
CA ASP A 665 18.34 -25.49 7.90
C ASP A 665 16.94 -24.84 7.99
N TYR A 666 16.32 -24.54 6.85
CA TYR A 666 14.97 -23.99 6.74
C TYR A 666 13.98 -25.10 6.39
N SER A 667 12.83 -25.17 7.07
CA SER A 667 11.78 -26.14 6.70
C SER A 667 10.38 -25.68 7.12
N VAL A 668 9.35 -26.28 6.51
CA VAL A 668 7.95 -26.11 6.94
C VAL A 668 7.38 -27.47 7.30
N ARG A 669 6.76 -27.57 8.48
CA ARG A 669 6.20 -28.82 9.00
C ARG A 669 4.79 -28.64 9.54
N ALA A 670 4.04 -29.74 9.57
CA ALA A 670 2.79 -29.79 10.31
C ALA A 670 3.07 -29.88 11.82
N ILE A 671 2.24 -29.24 12.64
CA ILE A 671 2.44 -29.19 14.11
C ILE A 671 2.61 -30.59 14.75
N GLY A 672 1.95 -31.62 14.21
CA GLY A 672 2.03 -32.99 14.72
C GLY A 672 3.36 -33.70 14.42
N SER A 673 4.18 -33.13 13.54
CA SER A 673 5.45 -33.71 13.08
C SER A 673 6.70 -33.00 13.63
N CYS A 674 6.55 -31.78 14.15
CA CYS A 674 7.67 -30.97 14.61
C CYS A 674 7.91 -31.03 16.14
N MET A 675 6.96 -31.51 16.95
CA MET A 675 7.11 -31.49 18.42
C MET A 675 6.58 -32.75 19.11
N ALA A 676 7.42 -33.35 19.95
CA ALA A 676 7.05 -34.42 20.86
C ALA A 676 6.32 -33.89 22.12
N ASN A 677 5.60 -34.78 22.82
CA ASN A 677 4.92 -34.41 24.06
C ASN A 677 5.94 -33.92 25.11
N ASN A 678 5.70 -32.74 25.70
CA ASN A 678 6.60 -32.00 26.59
C ASN A 678 7.88 -31.40 25.98
N GLU A 679 8.02 -31.33 24.65
CA GLU A 679 9.13 -30.64 24.02
C GLU A 679 9.04 -29.12 24.24
N VAL A 680 10.20 -28.49 24.46
CA VAL A 680 10.33 -27.04 24.69
C VAL A 680 10.69 -26.37 23.37
N ALA A 681 9.85 -25.46 22.90
CA ALA A 681 10.09 -24.71 21.67
C ALA A 681 10.08 -23.19 21.92
N TYR A 682 10.84 -22.46 21.10
CA TYR A 682 10.83 -21.01 21.01
C TYR A 682 10.25 -20.61 19.67
N PHE A 683 9.17 -19.82 19.69
CA PHE A 683 8.45 -19.46 18.49
C PHE A 683 7.72 -18.13 18.61
N ARG A 684 7.36 -17.59 17.45
CA ARG A 684 6.36 -16.55 17.28
C ARG A 684 5.09 -17.17 16.69
N ALA A 685 3.92 -16.69 17.10
CA ALA A 685 2.64 -17.17 16.58
C ALA A 685 1.88 -16.07 15.85
N PHE A 686 1.29 -16.45 14.73
CA PHE A 686 0.62 -15.55 13.82
C PHE A 686 -0.79 -16.04 13.45
N LYS A 687 -1.70 -15.11 13.17
CA LYS A 687 -3.07 -15.35 12.68
C LYS A 687 -3.56 -14.17 11.86
N ARG A 688 -4.51 -14.40 10.94
CA ARG A 688 -5.18 -13.33 10.19
C ARG A 688 -6.48 -12.91 10.86
N ASP A 689 -7.32 -13.89 11.25
CA ASP A 689 -8.55 -13.59 12.01
C ASP A 689 -8.22 -13.29 13.48
N GLU A 690 -8.34 -12.02 13.87
CA GLU A 690 -8.15 -11.57 15.25
C GLU A 690 -9.07 -12.27 16.26
N LYS A 691 -10.24 -12.76 15.82
CA LYS A 691 -11.18 -13.51 16.66
C LYS A 691 -10.78 -14.98 16.80
N SER A 692 -9.88 -15.49 15.94
CA SER A 692 -9.37 -16.85 16.05
C SER A 692 -8.58 -17.01 17.35
N LEU A 693 -8.86 -18.11 18.06
CA LEU A 693 -8.11 -18.55 19.23
C LEU A 693 -6.96 -19.50 18.87
N VAL A 694 -6.86 -19.89 17.59
CA VAL A 694 -5.91 -20.87 17.08
C VAL A 694 -4.87 -20.15 16.22
N ALA A 695 -3.59 -20.46 16.42
CA ALA A 695 -2.52 -19.96 15.56
C ALA A 695 -2.61 -20.58 14.16
N GLU A 696 -2.50 -19.75 13.11
CA GLU A 696 -2.40 -20.21 11.72
C GLU A 696 -0.96 -20.59 11.37
N VAL A 697 0.00 -19.79 11.84
CA VAL A 697 1.43 -20.03 11.60
C VAL A 697 2.23 -19.92 12.89
N LEU A 698 3.17 -20.83 13.08
CA LEU A 698 4.26 -20.70 14.07
C LEU A 698 5.58 -20.50 13.33
N LEU A 699 6.36 -19.50 13.73
CA LEU A 699 7.75 -19.34 13.30
C LEU A 699 8.65 -19.81 14.45
N GLN A 700 9.25 -21.00 14.31
CA GLN A 700 10.07 -21.65 15.31
C GLN A 700 11.56 -21.45 15.01
N TYR A 701 12.32 -21.05 16.02
CA TYR A 701 13.78 -20.87 15.90
C TYR A 701 14.50 -22.14 16.36
N ILE A 702 15.31 -22.72 15.48
CA ILE A 702 16.08 -23.94 15.73
C ILE A 702 17.58 -23.64 15.70
N ASP A 703 18.38 -24.19 16.62
CA ASP A 703 19.83 -24.03 16.56
C ASP A 703 20.39 -24.88 15.39
N PRO A 704 20.96 -24.30 14.32
CA PRO A 704 21.60 -25.09 13.28
C PRO A 704 22.77 -25.82 13.92
N VAL A 705 22.76 -27.15 13.79
CA VAL A 705 23.72 -28.02 14.46
C VAL A 705 25.12 -27.63 13.99
N ALA A 706 25.88 -26.98 14.88
CA ALA A 706 27.30 -26.74 14.68
C ALA A 706 27.95 -28.07 14.28
N THR A 707 28.80 -28.00 13.25
CA THR A 707 29.57 -29.11 12.70
C THR A 707 30.54 -29.66 13.75
N SER A 708 30.02 -30.44 14.70
CA SER A 708 30.76 -31.33 15.60
C SER A 708 29.74 -32.22 16.31
N GLY A 709 29.66 -33.48 15.85
CA GLY A 709 28.82 -34.57 16.36
C GLY A 709 28.06 -34.33 17.66
N LEU A 710 26.77 -34.04 17.53
CA LEU A 710 25.72 -34.28 18.52
C LEU A 710 24.38 -34.32 17.78
N LEU A 711 24.18 -35.41 17.03
CA LEU A 711 22.86 -35.90 16.63
C LEU A 711 21.98 -35.99 17.88
N THR A 712 20.66 -35.81 17.75
CA THR A 712 19.70 -36.26 18.77
C THR A 712 20.16 -37.63 19.27
N SER A 713 20.40 -37.76 20.57
CA SER A 713 21.22 -38.83 21.15
C SER A 713 20.69 -40.24 20.86
N ASP A 714 19.49 -40.39 20.30
CA ASP A 714 18.72 -41.63 20.26
C ASP A 714 18.42 -42.16 18.83
N GLY A 715 18.96 -41.55 17.76
CA GLY A 715 18.55 -41.71 16.34
C GLY A 715 17.93 -43.05 15.88
N THR A 716 16.98 -42.99 14.94
CA THR A 716 16.07 -44.09 14.54
C THR A 716 16.80 -45.37 14.13
N VAL A 717 16.50 -46.49 14.80
CA VAL A 717 17.01 -47.80 14.41
C VAL A 717 15.97 -48.56 13.60
N ALA A 718 16.35 -49.05 12.44
CA ALA A 718 15.44 -49.72 11.52
C ALA A 718 16.06 -50.99 10.92
N VAL A 719 15.20 -51.93 10.50
CA VAL A 719 15.61 -53.20 9.88
C VAL A 719 15.31 -53.18 8.40
N VAL A 720 16.29 -53.50 7.57
CA VAL A 720 16.11 -53.59 6.11
C VAL A 720 15.18 -54.75 5.77
N THR A 721 14.07 -54.48 5.07
CA THR A 721 13.06 -55.49 4.74
C THR A 721 13.08 -55.93 3.28
N GLU A 722 13.63 -55.10 2.38
CA GLU A 722 13.81 -55.43 0.97
C GLU A 722 15.23 -55.08 0.50
N PRO A 723 15.76 -55.74 -0.55
CA PRO A 723 16.99 -55.30 -1.20
C PRO A 723 16.85 -53.86 -1.72
N VAL A 724 17.92 -53.08 -1.61
CA VAL A 724 17.95 -51.74 -2.21
C VAL A 724 17.72 -51.84 -3.71
N ALA A 725 16.72 -51.13 -4.23
CA ALA A 725 16.29 -51.21 -5.62
C ALA A 725 16.37 -49.83 -6.30
N LEU A 726 16.66 -49.82 -7.60
CA LEU A 726 16.51 -48.61 -8.42
C LEU A 726 15.04 -48.48 -8.84
N VAL A 727 14.44 -47.32 -8.57
CA VAL A 727 13.05 -47.01 -8.92
C VAL A 727 12.97 -45.64 -9.59
N ALA A 728 11.86 -45.36 -10.28
CA ALA A 728 11.55 -44.01 -10.74
C ALA A 728 10.77 -43.28 -9.64
N ASP A 729 11.15 -42.04 -9.34
CA ASP A 729 10.37 -41.15 -8.45
C ASP A 729 9.16 -40.53 -9.17
N GLU A 730 8.39 -39.70 -8.46
CA GLU A 730 7.16 -39.06 -8.95
C GLU A 730 7.38 -38.17 -10.19
N GLU A 731 8.63 -37.79 -10.46
CA GLU A 731 9.04 -36.98 -11.63
C GLU A 731 9.64 -37.84 -12.76
N GLY A 732 9.61 -39.18 -12.62
CA GLY A 732 10.14 -40.13 -13.60
C GLY A 732 11.65 -40.30 -13.59
N ARG A 733 12.36 -39.81 -12.56
CA ARG A 733 13.83 -39.84 -12.48
C ARG A 733 14.31 -41.05 -11.68
N VAL A 734 15.43 -41.66 -12.07
CA VAL A 734 15.96 -42.88 -11.43
C VAL A 734 16.59 -42.55 -10.07
N THR A 735 16.16 -43.26 -9.01
CA THR A 735 16.59 -43.07 -7.61
C THR A 735 16.74 -44.42 -6.89
N ASN A 736 17.47 -44.46 -5.77
CA ASN A 736 17.60 -45.66 -4.94
C ASN A 736 16.49 -45.69 -3.89
N ARG A 737 15.81 -46.85 -3.74
CA ARG A 737 14.81 -47.11 -2.71
C ARG A 737 15.39 -47.97 -1.60
N VAL A 738 15.29 -47.47 -0.37
CA VAL A 738 15.63 -48.18 0.87
C VAL A 738 14.34 -48.48 1.63
N THR A 739 13.98 -49.76 1.74
CA THR A 739 12.77 -50.20 2.46
C THR A 739 13.15 -50.77 3.82
N VAL A 740 12.65 -50.16 4.89
CA VAL A 740 12.99 -50.51 6.27
C VAL A 740 11.77 -50.58 7.18
N HIS A 741 11.88 -51.32 8.28
CA HIS A 741 10.83 -51.46 9.29
C HIS A 741 11.34 -50.99 10.65
N TYR A 742 10.62 -50.04 11.22
CA TYR A 742 10.74 -49.62 12.62
C TYR A 742 9.38 -49.09 13.12
N ASP A 743 9.18 -49.05 14.44
CA ASP A 743 7.91 -48.63 15.08
C ASP A 743 6.65 -49.34 14.53
N GLY A 744 6.79 -50.62 14.12
CA GLY A 744 5.68 -51.43 13.61
C GLY A 744 5.20 -51.09 12.19
N VAL A 745 5.90 -50.21 11.47
CA VAL A 745 5.53 -49.77 10.11
C VAL A 745 6.69 -49.99 9.14
N ILE A 746 6.38 -50.49 7.93
CA ILE A 746 7.31 -50.53 6.80
C ILE A 746 7.32 -49.16 6.12
N ARG A 747 8.52 -48.61 5.92
CA ARG A 747 8.73 -47.30 5.29
C ARG A 747 9.70 -47.42 4.13
N GLU A 748 9.49 -46.57 3.13
CA GLU A 748 10.32 -46.46 1.95
C GLU A 748 10.98 -45.09 1.91
N TYR A 749 12.29 -45.06 1.66
CA TYR A 749 13.06 -43.84 1.47
C TYR A 749 13.70 -43.83 0.09
N LEU A 750 13.51 -42.73 -0.64
CA LEU A 750 14.11 -42.52 -1.95
C LEU A 750 15.31 -41.58 -1.83
N THR A 751 16.46 -41.95 -2.40
CA THR A 751 17.63 -41.09 -2.46
C THR A 751 18.41 -41.23 -3.77
N ARG A 752 18.68 -40.08 -4.41
CA ARG A 752 19.55 -39.98 -5.59
C ARG A 752 21.02 -39.82 -5.21
N ASP A 753 21.31 -39.45 -3.97
CA ASP A 753 22.67 -39.28 -3.47
C ASP A 753 23.24 -40.64 -3.05
N LEU A 754 24.18 -41.14 -3.85
CA LEU A 754 24.88 -42.38 -3.56
C LEU A 754 25.73 -42.28 -2.28
N ALA A 755 26.14 -41.09 -1.83
CA ALA A 755 26.89 -40.90 -0.59
C ALA A 755 26.05 -41.25 0.66
N VAL A 756 24.73 -41.07 0.62
CA VAL A 756 23.79 -41.47 1.69
C VAL A 756 23.86 -42.99 1.97
N LEU A 757 24.13 -43.78 0.92
CA LEU A 757 24.30 -45.23 0.99
C LEU A 757 25.77 -45.67 1.05
N ALA A 758 26.68 -44.86 0.49
CA ALA A 758 28.10 -45.16 0.35
C ALA A 758 28.95 -44.69 1.54
N ASN A 759 28.42 -43.83 2.42
CA ASN A 759 29.06 -43.43 3.70
C ASN A 759 28.86 -44.47 4.82
N MET A 760 28.42 -45.69 4.50
CA MET A 760 28.59 -46.81 5.42
C MET A 760 30.08 -47.08 5.51
N ASP A 761 30.72 -46.60 6.58
CA ASP A 761 32.05 -47.09 6.94
C ASP A 761 32.03 -48.62 6.80
N ALA A 762 33.00 -49.14 6.03
CA ALA A 762 33.24 -50.57 5.95
C ALA A 762 33.18 -51.11 7.38
N PRO A 763 32.59 -52.30 7.62
CA PRO A 763 32.49 -52.77 8.98
C PRO A 763 33.86 -52.69 9.66
N LEU A 764 33.96 -52.29 10.93
CA LEU A 764 35.28 -52.04 11.55
C LEU A 764 36.22 -53.26 11.54
N TYR A 765 35.67 -54.43 11.23
CA TYR A 765 36.36 -55.70 11.02
C TYR A 765 36.68 -56.04 9.54
N ALA A 766 36.31 -55.19 8.59
CA ALA A 766 36.55 -55.29 7.17
C ALA A 766 37.77 -54.45 6.74
N THR A 767 38.34 -54.77 5.58
CA THR A 767 39.49 -54.03 5.05
C THR A 767 39.13 -52.55 4.83
N PRO A 768 39.90 -51.58 5.36
CA PRO A 768 39.62 -50.16 5.17
C PRO A 768 39.41 -49.80 3.69
N GLY A 769 38.31 -49.12 3.38
CA GLY A 769 37.95 -48.73 2.00
C GLY A 769 37.14 -49.76 1.20
N SER A 770 36.72 -50.89 1.80
CA SER A 770 35.79 -51.82 1.15
C SER A 770 34.33 -51.33 1.24
N LYS A 771 33.56 -51.45 0.15
CA LYS A 771 32.15 -51.06 0.11
C LYS A 771 31.26 -52.18 0.65
N TYR A 772 30.35 -51.87 1.58
CA TYR A 772 29.32 -52.81 2.05
C TYR A 772 28.02 -52.63 1.24
N THR A 773 27.27 -53.71 1.03
CA THR A 773 25.97 -53.69 0.34
C THR A 773 24.90 -54.17 1.31
N LEU A 774 23.87 -53.34 1.54
CA LEU A 774 22.77 -53.67 2.45
C LEU A 774 22.03 -54.94 2.01
N GLY A 775 21.86 -55.85 2.96
CA GLY A 775 21.04 -57.05 2.83
C GLY A 775 19.75 -56.96 3.64
N VAL A 776 18.75 -57.76 3.25
CA VAL A 776 17.53 -57.96 4.06
C VAL A 776 17.93 -58.54 5.42
N GLY A 777 17.41 -57.94 6.50
CA GLY A 777 17.74 -58.31 7.87
C GLY A 777 18.90 -57.53 8.51
N ASP A 778 19.59 -56.66 7.76
CA ASP A 778 20.56 -55.72 8.34
C ASP A 778 19.85 -54.68 9.22
N VAL A 779 20.53 -54.22 10.28
CA VAL A 779 20.02 -53.20 11.20
C VAL A 779 20.80 -51.91 11.01
N LEU A 780 20.08 -50.80 10.82
CA LEU A 780 20.63 -49.48 10.51
C LEU A 780 20.26 -48.46 11.56
N LYS A 781 21.16 -47.51 11.83
CA LYS A 781 20.80 -46.20 12.36
C LYS A 781 20.49 -45.29 11.17
N LEU A 782 19.28 -44.77 11.08
CA LEU A 782 18.91 -43.78 10.07
C LEU A 782 19.25 -42.39 10.59
N ASP A 783 19.90 -41.60 9.74
CA ASP A 783 20.00 -40.16 9.89
C ASP A 783 18.95 -39.53 8.97
N LEU A 784 17.79 -39.27 9.57
CA LEU A 784 16.66 -38.67 8.89
C LEU A 784 16.76 -37.17 9.06
N GLY A 785 16.69 -36.47 7.93
CA GLY A 785 16.48 -35.04 7.93
C GLY A 785 15.15 -34.71 8.60
N VAL A 786 15.05 -33.45 9.01
CA VAL A 786 13.84 -32.84 9.54
C VAL A 786 12.61 -33.01 8.63
N ASP A 787 12.84 -33.08 7.31
CA ASP A 787 11.85 -33.37 6.26
C ASP A 787 11.46 -34.86 6.13
N GLY A 788 11.96 -35.71 7.02
CA GLY A 788 11.77 -37.16 6.95
C GLY A 788 12.52 -37.85 5.81
N LYS A 789 13.36 -37.12 5.04
CA LYS A 789 14.18 -37.73 3.98
C LYS A 789 15.43 -38.37 4.57
N LEU A 790 15.91 -39.43 3.93
CA LEU A 790 17.12 -40.11 4.35
C LEU A 790 18.36 -39.28 3.96
N ARG A 791 19.10 -38.78 4.96
CA ARG A 791 20.31 -37.97 4.78
C ARG A 791 21.58 -38.77 5.05
N GLY A 792 21.47 -39.85 5.82
CA GLY A 792 22.52 -40.82 6.03
C GLY A 792 21.98 -42.09 6.65
N CYS A 793 22.77 -43.16 6.62
CA CYS A 793 22.51 -44.33 7.42
C CYS A 793 23.81 -45.02 7.83
N THR A 794 23.83 -45.58 9.03
CA THR A 794 24.98 -46.30 9.59
C THR A 794 24.59 -47.75 9.84
N LEU A 795 25.36 -48.70 9.32
CA LEU A 795 25.16 -50.12 9.62
C LEU A 795 25.46 -50.40 11.10
N ILE A 796 24.47 -50.87 11.86
CA ILE A 796 24.63 -51.29 13.25
C ILE A 796 24.92 -52.79 13.36
N TYR A 797 24.18 -53.62 12.59
CA TYR A 797 24.36 -55.07 12.58
C TYR A 797 24.28 -55.61 11.16
N SER A 798 25.29 -56.40 10.78
CA SER A 798 25.27 -57.19 9.55
C SER A 798 24.67 -58.56 9.82
N CYS A 799 23.55 -58.88 9.17
CA CYS A 799 22.94 -60.21 9.26
C CYS A 799 23.83 -61.27 8.60
N LYS A 800 24.48 -60.91 7.49
CA LYS A 800 25.38 -61.79 6.72
C LYS A 800 26.61 -62.19 7.52
N ASP A 801 27.24 -61.23 8.21
CA ASP A 801 28.45 -61.48 8.99
C ASP A 801 28.15 -61.88 10.44
N ALA A 802 26.88 -61.80 10.85
CA ALA A 802 26.39 -62.01 12.21
C ALA A 802 27.15 -61.20 13.28
N LYS A 803 27.46 -59.94 12.95
CA LYS A 803 28.33 -59.05 13.74
C LYS A 803 27.76 -57.62 13.85
N LEU A 804 28.01 -57.00 15.00
CA LEU A 804 27.77 -55.57 15.22
C LEU A 804 28.90 -54.74 14.59
N ASN A 805 28.56 -53.61 13.98
CA ASN A 805 29.48 -52.70 13.30
C ASN A 805 29.56 -51.33 14.01
N LEU A 806 30.27 -51.24 15.15
CA LEU A 806 30.40 -50.02 15.95
C LEU A 806 31.80 -49.91 16.61
N SER A 807 32.31 -48.68 16.78
CA SER A 807 33.71 -48.35 17.13
C SER A 807 34.21 -49.06 18.40
N SER A 808 35.41 -49.65 18.31
CA SER A 808 36.09 -50.50 19.30
C SER A 808 36.06 -49.99 20.75
N THR A 809 35.62 -50.83 21.70
CA THR A 809 36.41 -51.24 22.91
C THR A 809 35.73 -52.23 23.88
N THR A 810 34.50 -52.70 23.67
CA THR A 810 33.95 -53.85 24.43
C THR A 810 33.04 -54.71 23.58
N GLU A 811 33.34 -56.01 23.44
CA GLU A 811 32.49 -56.97 22.75
C GLU A 811 31.07 -56.98 23.39
N ASP A 812 30.05 -56.76 22.55
CA ASP A 812 28.61 -56.89 22.81
C ASP A 812 27.84 -55.82 23.63
N LYS A 813 28.34 -54.59 23.77
CA LYS A 813 27.60 -53.50 24.47
C LYS A 813 27.97 -52.11 23.92
N THR A 814 26.99 -51.33 23.40
CA THR A 814 27.23 -49.92 23.03
C THR A 814 26.05 -49.02 23.40
N LEU A 815 26.35 -47.86 23.97
CA LEU A 815 25.39 -46.78 24.24
C LEU A 815 25.24 -45.90 22.98
N LEU A 816 24.02 -45.64 22.52
CA LEU A 816 23.68 -44.60 21.58
C LEU A 816 23.49 -43.30 22.38
N GLY A 817 24.49 -42.41 22.37
CA GLY A 817 24.44 -41.12 23.09
C GLY A 817 25.82 -40.57 23.48
N SER A 818 25.86 -39.29 23.90
CA SER A 818 27.10 -38.50 24.06
C SER A 818 27.84 -38.67 25.39
N SER A 819 27.41 -39.58 26.27
CA SER A 819 28.10 -39.81 27.55
C SER A 819 28.11 -41.29 27.96
N PRO A 820 29.31 -41.91 28.16
CA PRO A 820 29.45 -43.29 28.63
C PRO A 820 29.00 -43.55 30.08
N THR A 821 28.73 -42.49 30.87
CA THR A 821 28.63 -42.60 32.33
C THR A 821 27.21 -42.73 32.88
N ASP A 822 26.17 -42.63 32.04
CA ASP A 822 24.78 -42.74 32.49
C ASP A 822 23.99 -43.74 31.62
N ILE A 823 23.99 -44.99 32.07
CA ILE A 823 23.33 -46.13 31.42
C ILE A 823 21.79 -46.05 31.44
N ARG A 824 21.20 -45.06 32.12
CA ARG A 824 19.74 -44.90 32.23
C ARG A 824 19.16 -43.88 31.25
N SER A 825 19.99 -43.02 30.67
CA SER A 825 19.55 -41.90 29.82
C SER A 825 19.68 -42.17 28.32
N ASN A 826 20.49 -43.14 27.91
CA ASN A 826 20.79 -43.43 26.50
C ASN A 826 20.18 -44.76 26.03
N PHE A 827 19.66 -44.82 24.80
CA PHE A 827 19.34 -46.12 24.18
C PHE A 827 20.61 -46.92 23.95
N ARG A 828 20.54 -48.24 24.04
CA ARG A 828 21.64 -49.15 23.71
C ARG A 828 21.19 -50.15 22.66
N VAL A 829 22.14 -50.60 21.85
CA VAL A 829 21.94 -51.76 20.96
C VAL A 829 22.81 -52.91 21.43
N GLN A 830 22.19 -54.08 21.53
CA GLN A 830 22.82 -55.29 22.03
C GLN A 830 22.51 -56.49 21.14
N LEU A 831 23.52 -57.35 20.95
CA LEU A 831 23.36 -58.71 20.45
C LEU A 831 23.28 -59.68 21.64
N ALA A 832 22.28 -60.57 21.65
CA ALA A 832 22.06 -61.50 22.76
C ALA A 832 21.42 -62.81 22.29
N ASN A 833 21.46 -63.83 23.15
CA ASN A 833 20.72 -65.08 23.01
C ASN A 833 19.55 -65.11 24.00
N VAL A 834 18.40 -65.64 23.58
CA VAL A 834 17.24 -65.81 24.45
C VAL A 834 17.44 -67.05 25.33
N TYR A 835 17.57 -66.84 26.64
CA TYR A 835 17.77 -67.92 27.61
C TYR A 835 16.46 -68.60 27.97
N ASP A 836 15.40 -67.83 28.22
CA ASP A 836 14.05 -68.35 28.40
C ASP A 836 12.96 -67.34 28.08
N VAL A 837 11.75 -67.87 27.86
CA VAL A 837 10.52 -67.14 27.58
C VAL A 837 9.42 -67.70 28.47
N TYR A 838 8.72 -66.83 29.19
CA TYR A 838 7.57 -67.20 30.02
C TYR A 838 6.48 -66.13 29.94
N LYS A 839 5.31 -66.55 29.44
CA LYS A 839 4.18 -65.65 29.14
C LYS A 839 4.62 -64.48 28.26
N ASN A 840 4.57 -63.26 28.79
CA ASN A 840 4.95 -62.04 28.08
C ASN A 840 6.35 -61.51 28.47
N HIS A 841 7.16 -62.32 29.16
CA HIS A 841 8.51 -61.92 29.54
C HIS A 841 9.52 -62.89 28.98
N PHE A 842 10.72 -62.38 28.70
CA PHE A 842 11.84 -63.19 28.24
C PHE A 842 13.14 -62.72 28.91
N ARG A 843 14.08 -63.64 29.08
CA ARG A 843 15.42 -63.36 29.56
C ARG A 843 16.42 -63.56 28.44
N THR A 844 17.34 -62.62 28.29
CA THR A 844 18.46 -62.75 27.35
C THR A 844 19.79 -62.77 28.08
N THR A 845 20.79 -63.34 27.41
CA THR A 845 22.17 -63.41 27.86
C THR A 845 23.10 -63.01 26.72
N ARG A 846 24.26 -62.45 27.07
CA ARG A 846 25.36 -62.21 26.14
C ARG A 846 26.21 -63.44 25.89
N VAL A 847 26.14 -64.40 26.81
CA VAL A 847 26.89 -65.65 26.68
C VAL A 847 26.38 -66.37 25.43
N ASN A 848 27.32 -66.81 24.61
CA ASN A 848 26.99 -67.67 23.47
C ASN A 848 26.52 -69.03 24.01
N LEU A 849 25.23 -69.33 23.85
CA LEU A 849 24.62 -70.54 24.39
C LEU A 849 24.86 -71.70 23.41
N GLU A 850 25.88 -72.50 23.69
CA GLU A 850 26.15 -73.72 22.92
C GLU A 850 25.11 -74.81 23.20
N PRO A 851 24.64 -75.56 22.17
CA PRO A 851 23.73 -76.68 22.36
C PRO A 851 24.27 -77.73 23.34
N ASP A 852 23.38 -78.32 24.12
CA ASP A 852 23.68 -79.43 25.06
C ASP A 852 24.66 -79.09 26.20
N VAL A 853 24.98 -77.81 26.44
CA VAL A 853 25.81 -77.36 27.58
C VAL A 853 24.94 -76.96 28.77
N ASP A 854 25.25 -77.45 29.98
CA ASP A 854 24.50 -77.08 31.19
C ASP A 854 24.95 -75.71 31.75
N TYR A 855 24.07 -74.72 31.63
CA TYR A 855 24.26 -73.37 32.15
C TYR A 855 23.51 -73.08 33.47
N SER A 856 23.16 -74.13 34.24
CA SER A 856 22.45 -74.02 35.52
C SER A 856 23.01 -72.99 36.53
N PRO A 857 24.32 -72.70 36.60
CA PRO A 857 24.83 -71.55 37.36
C PRO A 857 24.45 -70.21 36.70
N LEU A 858 23.23 -69.73 36.96
CA LEU A 858 22.68 -68.50 36.37
C LEU A 858 23.55 -67.25 36.60
N LYS A 859 24.39 -67.25 37.65
CA LYS A 859 25.22 -66.11 38.05
C LYS A 859 26.25 -65.71 36.98
N ASN A 860 26.65 -66.62 36.12
CA ASN A 860 27.65 -66.36 35.07
C ASN A 860 27.01 -66.02 33.71
N LEU A 861 25.68 -65.97 33.63
CA LEU A 861 24.96 -65.75 32.38
C LEU A 861 24.56 -64.30 32.12
N GLU A 862 24.78 -63.37 33.05
CA GLU A 862 24.40 -61.95 32.86
C GLU A 862 22.95 -61.78 32.34
N LEU A 863 22.01 -62.48 32.97
CA LEU A 863 20.62 -62.51 32.49
C LEU A 863 19.93 -61.16 32.67
N GLU A 864 19.30 -60.68 31.60
CA GLU A 864 18.50 -59.46 31.58
C GLU A 864 17.03 -59.79 31.22
N THR A 865 16.10 -59.48 32.12
CA THR A 865 14.65 -59.73 31.95
C THR A 865 13.96 -58.55 31.26
N ARG A 866 13.09 -58.84 30.30
CA ARG A 866 12.34 -57.87 29.50
C ARG A 866 10.87 -58.26 29.34
N SER A 867 10.00 -57.28 29.09
CA SER A 867 8.60 -57.49 28.67
C SER A 867 8.53 -57.43 27.14
N GLY A 868 7.90 -58.43 26.52
CA GLY A 868 7.73 -58.49 25.06
C GLY A 868 6.78 -57.44 24.50
N ASN A 869 5.91 -56.85 25.33
CA ASN A 869 4.99 -55.78 24.90
C ASN A 869 5.72 -54.47 24.61
N ASP A 870 6.94 -54.32 25.12
CA ASP A 870 7.69 -53.07 25.03
C ASP A 870 8.42 -52.98 23.69
N TYR A 871 8.36 -53.98 22.81
CA TYR A 871 9.16 -54.05 21.59
C TYR A 871 8.31 -54.22 20.33
N SER A 872 8.71 -53.54 19.26
CA SER A 872 8.39 -53.97 17.90
C SER A 872 9.22 -55.21 17.57
N ILE A 873 8.59 -56.40 17.67
CA ILE A 873 9.26 -57.68 17.41
C ILE A 873 9.23 -57.97 15.91
N LEU A 874 10.40 -58.19 15.32
CA LEU A 874 10.59 -58.58 13.93
C LEU A 874 11.29 -59.93 13.86
N VAL A 875 10.96 -60.74 12.85
CA VAL A 875 11.60 -62.04 12.60
C VAL A 875 12.27 -61.98 11.24
N TYR A 876 13.58 -62.18 11.22
CA TYR A 876 14.34 -62.45 10.01
C TYR A 876 14.46 -63.96 9.82
N ASP A 877 13.86 -64.48 8.76
CA ASP A 877 13.99 -65.87 8.32
C ASP A 877 15.15 -65.96 7.33
N SER A 878 16.26 -66.57 7.76
CA SER A 878 17.48 -66.68 6.94
C SER A 878 17.32 -67.57 5.71
N VAL A 879 16.39 -68.53 5.72
CA VAL A 879 16.13 -69.44 4.60
C VAL A 879 15.29 -68.76 3.53
N LYS A 880 14.27 -67.99 3.94
CA LYS A 880 13.41 -67.24 3.03
C LYS A 880 13.98 -65.88 2.64
N ASN A 881 14.96 -65.38 3.39
CA ASN A 881 15.54 -64.04 3.26
C ASN A 881 14.47 -62.93 3.33
N THR A 882 13.61 -63.02 4.35
CA THR A 882 12.48 -62.09 4.55
C THR A 882 12.42 -61.61 5.99
N VAL A 883 12.01 -60.36 6.20
CA VAL A 883 11.67 -59.81 7.52
C VAL A 883 10.15 -59.70 7.65
N THR A 884 9.59 -60.28 8.71
CA THR A 884 8.15 -60.21 9.01
C THR A 884 7.90 -59.72 10.43
N ALA A 885 6.72 -59.13 10.68
CA ALA A 885 6.30 -58.82 12.04
C ALA A 885 6.18 -60.12 12.86
N GLY A 886 6.75 -60.10 14.06
CA GLY A 886 6.73 -61.19 15.01
C GLY A 886 5.95 -60.84 16.27
N SER A 887 5.97 -61.75 17.22
CA SER A 887 5.53 -61.48 18.59
C SER A 887 6.41 -62.27 19.56
N ILE A 888 6.12 -62.21 20.86
CA ILE A 888 6.93 -62.92 21.84
C ILE A 888 6.96 -64.44 21.61
N VAL A 889 5.94 -65.00 20.93
CA VAL A 889 5.90 -66.43 20.56
C VAL A 889 6.94 -66.81 19.49
N SER A 890 7.52 -65.83 18.81
CA SER A 890 8.59 -66.01 17.82
C SER A 890 9.96 -66.26 18.47
N LEU A 891 10.09 -66.02 19.78
CA LEU A 891 11.32 -66.26 20.53
C LEU A 891 11.42 -67.71 20.96
N VAL A 892 12.58 -68.33 20.72
CA VAL A 892 12.93 -69.65 21.21
C VAL A 892 13.92 -69.47 22.36
N GLY A 893 13.49 -69.78 23.58
CA GLY A 893 14.37 -69.77 24.76
C GLY A 893 15.21 -71.05 24.85
N TYR A 894 16.48 -70.92 25.21
CA TYR A 894 17.41 -72.04 25.43
C TYR A 894 16.83 -73.12 26.36
N THR A 895 16.29 -72.74 27.52
CA THR A 895 15.70 -73.72 28.44
C THR A 895 14.34 -74.23 27.95
N ASN A 896 13.57 -73.40 27.25
CA ASN A 896 12.28 -73.79 26.68
C ASN A 896 12.42 -74.82 25.55
N SER A 897 13.54 -74.83 24.84
CA SER A 897 13.86 -75.81 23.79
C SER A 897 14.57 -77.06 24.30
N GLY A 898 14.81 -77.17 25.63
CA GLY A 898 15.58 -78.26 26.21
C GLY A 898 17.09 -78.16 25.96
N GLY A 899 17.63 -76.97 25.68
CA GLY A 899 19.05 -76.73 25.43
C GLY A 899 19.49 -76.99 23.99
N ILE A 900 18.55 -77.23 23.08
CA ILE A 900 18.84 -77.62 21.69
C ILE A 900 19.04 -76.40 20.79
N ALA A 901 18.32 -75.31 21.06
CA ALA A 901 18.40 -74.08 20.27
C ALA A 901 17.95 -72.85 21.08
N SER A 902 18.50 -71.69 20.77
CA SER A 902 18.00 -70.40 21.27
C SER A 902 17.99 -69.37 20.17
N SER A 903 16.99 -68.50 20.16
CA SER A 903 16.94 -67.37 19.27
C SER A 903 18.11 -66.41 19.55
N ARG A 904 18.80 -66.01 18.49
CA ARG A 904 19.74 -64.88 18.53
C ARG A 904 18.97 -63.61 18.19
N VAL A 905 19.15 -62.58 19.00
CA VAL A 905 18.37 -61.35 18.91
C VAL A 905 19.25 -60.10 18.91
N VAL A 906 18.89 -59.13 18.08
CA VAL A 906 19.37 -57.75 18.20
C VAL A 906 18.29 -56.93 18.88
N ILE A 907 18.65 -56.23 19.95
CA ILE A 907 17.72 -55.48 20.80
C ILE A 907 18.17 -54.03 20.87
N GLN A 908 17.23 -53.11 20.67
CA GLN A 908 17.36 -51.71 21.04
C GLN A 908 16.43 -51.40 22.22
N ASP A 909 17.02 -51.01 23.36
CA ASP A 909 16.28 -50.62 24.55
C ASP A 909 16.96 -49.49 25.33
N ARG A 910 16.18 -48.75 26.11
CA ARG A 910 16.60 -47.93 27.25
C ARG A 910 15.74 -48.37 28.43
N ASP A 911 16.18 -48.19 29.68
CA ASP A 911 15.46 -48.59 30.90
C ASP A 911 13.90 -48.65 30.77
N THR A 912 13.32 -49.86 30.73
CA THR A 912 11.87 -50.15 30.50
C THR A 912 11.21 -49.61 29.21
N ASP A 913 11.97 -48.97 28.30
CA ASP A 913 11.57 -48.41 27.00
C ASP A 913 12.22 -49.24 25.87
N GLY A 914 11.56 -50.33 25.49
CA GLY A 914 11.93 -51.12 24.33
C GLY A 914 11.54 -50.44 23.02
N ARG A 915 12.32 -50.65 21.95
CA ARG A 915 12.01 -50.09 20.62
C ARG A 915 11.87 -51.18 19.59
N VAL A 916 13.00 -51.80 19.25
CA VAL A 916 13.08 -52.82 18.20
C VAL A 916 13.74 -54.07 18.76
N LEU A 917 13.14 -55.22 18.47
CA LEU A 917 13.72 -56.52 18.73
C LEU A 917 13.67 -57.34 17.46
N VAL A 918 14.83 -57.77 16.97
CA VAL A 918 14.94 -58.58 15.76
C VAL A 918 15.37 -59.98 16.13
N VAL A 919 14.54 -60.97 15.80
CA VAL A 919 14.80 -62.39 15.98
C VAL A 919 15.42 -62.94 14.69
N TYR A 920 16.65 -63.43 14.78
CA TYR A 920 17.32 -64.11 13.68
C TYR A 920 17.07 -65.62 13.80
N GLN A 921 16.35 -66.18 12.82
CA GLN A 921 15.97 -67.60 12.75
C GLN A 921 16.68 -68.35 11.62
#